data_AF-A0A8J3KUJ7-F1
#
_entry.id   AF-A0A8J3KUJ7-F1
#
_cell.length_a   1.000
_cell.length_b   1.000
_cell.length_c   1.000
_cell.angle_alpha   90.00
_cell.angle_beta   90.00
_cell.angle_gamma   90.00
#
_symmetry.space_group_name_H-M   'P 1'
#
loop_
_entity.id
_entity.type
_entity.pdbx_description
1 polymer ?
#
loop_
_entity_poly.entity_id
_entity_poly.type
_entity_poly.pdbx_seq_one_letter_code
_entity_poly.pdbx_strand_id
1 'polypeptide(L)'
;MRVGELAHRTGTTVRALRYYEAAGLVVPRRLGNGYREYDPISVRLVEQIRTLTALGFSVEETRPFVESLGDGDAAHPAALSTYRRAIAGLEQRIERLTGQRDALLSLVDAAGHGVPRLTGRVASTGDDPSGLVGAPLPELTFRATGGTAVGPAAFGGRRVVLFVYTLTSRPGVAMPDGWDDIPGARGCTVQACGFRDVHADLLAAGCDQVYGLSAQPTGHQRELAHRLRLPYPLLADPRLSLAAALRLPTFEAAGAGYYRRLTLIVNDGVVEHVFHPVAEPALHAEQVLRWLADHPDPRSHMTAIDTVHAREILDSRGNPTVEVDVLLDDGSLGRAAVPSGASTGIAEAVELRDGDTGRYHGKGVRRAVDAVLGEIADAVAGLDGRDQAAVDRTLIELDGTANKSRLGANATLGVSLAVVRAAAASAGQPLYRYLGGPDAVTLPLPLMNIVNGGAHADNPLDFQEFMIAPVGAATFAEAVRMGSEVFHTLRATLQAAGHHTSVGDEGGFAPLLHTAEEALAFVSAAISDSGYTPGVDVAIALDPAASEFFRDGAYHYRGENRVRTVAEHVDHLAELVERFPIVSIEDGVAQDDAEGWKLLTDRLGGRCQLVGDDVFCTNVELLRDGISRGVANSVLVKVNQVGTLTEMLATVAAARQAGYSVVMSHRSGETEDTTIADLAVATGCGQIKTGSLSRSDRTAKYNQLLRIEEELGERAVYAGARSLTRNRPA
;
A
#
# COMPACT_ATOMS: atom_id res chain seq x y z
N MET A 1 25.04 25.60 -41.36
CA MET A 1 25.49 26.44 -40.22
C MET A 1 27.01 26.55 -40.18
N ARG A 2 27.57 27.64 -39.62
CA ARG A 2 29.03 27.81 -39.42
C ARG A 2 29.50 27.12 -38.14
N VAL A 3 30.81 26.85 -38.01
CA VAL A 3 31.37 26.15 -36.83
C VAL A 3 31.09 26.87 -35.50
N GLY A 4 31.10 28.22 -35.49
CA GLY A 4 30.81 28.99 -34.27
C GLY A 4 29.33 28.92 -33.87
N GLU A 5 28.44 28.84 -34.85
CA GLU A 5 27.00 28.69 -34.63
C GLU A 5 26.66 27.29 -34.10
N LEU A 6 27.29 26.24 -34.68
CA LEU A 6 27.17 24.88 -34.17
C LEU A 6 27.67 24.77 -32.72
N ALA A 7 28.83 25.37 -32.42
CA ALA A 7 29.40 25.38 -31.07
C ALA A 7 28.46 26.01 -30.05
N HIS A 8 27.87 27.15 -30.39
CA HIS A 8 26.91 27.85 -29.54
C HIS A 8 25.65 27.01 -29.28
N ARG A 9 25.05 26.45 -30.34
CA ARG A 9 23.80 25.69 -30.24
C ARG A 9 23.93 24.41 -29.42
N THR A 10 25.06 23.72 -29.53
CA THR A 10 25.27 22.44 -28.83
C THR A 10 25.99 22.62 -27.49
N GLY A 11 26.27 23.85 -27.06
CA GLY A 11 27.02 24.14 -25.84
C GLY A 11 28.42 23.51 -25.79
N THR A 12 29.09 23.37 -26.94
CA THR A 12 30.45 22.81 -27.04
C THR A 12 31.45 23.86 -27.51
N THR A 13 32.74 23.55 -27.49
CA THR A 13 33.77 24.48 -27.97
C THR A 13 34.11 24.23 -29.44
N VAL A 14 34.54 25.26 -30.17
CA VAL A 14 35.06 25.12 -31.55
C VAL A 14 36.24 24.15 -31.60
N ARG A 15 37.04 24.07 -30.53
CA ARG A 15 38.14 23.09 -30.40
C ARG A 15 37.62 21.66 -30.33
N ALA A 16 36.55 21.41 -29.58
CA ALA A 16 35.92 20.09 -29.50
C ALA A 16 35.27 19.70 -30.84
N LEU A 17 34.61 20.62 -31.54
CA LEU A 17 34.08 20.35 -32.88
C LEU A 17 35.18 19.96 -33.88
N ARG A 18 36.33 20.65 -33.84
CA ARG A 18 37.49 20.27 -34.67
C ARG A 18 38.05 18.90 -34.30
N TYR A 19 37.95 18.51 -33.04
CA TYR A 19 38.33 17.17 -32.59
C TYR A 19 37.36 16.11 -33.11
N TYR A 20 36.05 16.36 -33.05
CA TYR A 20 35.03 15.47 -33.62
C TYR A 20 35.15 15.36 -35.15
N GLU A 21 35.52 16.45 -35.84
CA GLU A 21 35.84 16.43 -37.26
C GLU A 21 37.07 15.58 -37.57
N ALA A 22 38.16 15.72 -36.79
CA ALA A 22 39.36 14.93 -36.96
C ALA A 22 39.11 13.43 -36.70
N ALA A 23 38.20 13.12 -35.78
CA ALA A 23 37.69 11.77 -35.55
C ALA A 23 36.68 11.31 -36.62
N GLY A 24 36.26 12.16 -37.55
CA GLY A 24 35.32 11.83 -38.62
C GLY A 24 33.87 11.63 -38.16
N LEU A 25 33.51 12.10 -36.96
CA LEU A 25 32.17 11.97 -36.39
C LEU A 25 31.21 13.09 -36.81
N VAL A 26 31.77 14.24 -37.20
CA VAL A 26 31.04 15.38 -37.73
C VAL A 26 31.73 15.82 -39.01
N VAL A 27 31.05 15.75 -40.15
CA VAL A 27 31.66 16.00 -41.46
C VAL A 27 31.08 17.27 -42.08
N PRO A 28 31.85 18.36 -42.23
CA PRO A 28 31.40 19.57 -42.88
C PRO A 28 31.51 19.48 -44.41
N ARG A 29 30.57 20.12 -45.11
CA ARG A 29 30.68 20.41 -46.54
C ARG A 29 31.61 21.61 -46.75
N ARG A 30 32.55 21.52 -47.70
CA ARG A 30 33.40 22.66 -48.11
C ARG A 30 32.74 23.44 -49.24
N LEU A 31 32.63 24.75 -49.08
CA LEU A 31 32.16 25.68 -50.11
C LEU A 31 33.33 26.13 -51.00
N GLY A 32 33.04 26.60 -52.22
CA GLY A 32 34.05 27.04 -53.19
C GLY A 32 34.94 28.20 -52.74
N ASN A 33 34.57 28.90 -51.66
CA ASN A 33 35.36 29.95 -51.01
C ASN A 33 36.22 29.43 -49.82
N GLY A 34 36.35 28.12 -49.65
CA GLY A 34 37.17 27.49 -48.61
C GLY A 34 36.54 27.39 -47.22
N TYR A 35 35.33 27.95 -47.02
CA TYR A 35 34.64 27.85 -45.75
C TYR A 35 33.94 26.49 -45.56
N ARG A 36 33.85 26.06 -44.30
CA ARG A 36 33.11 24.87 -43.86
C ARG A 36 31.66 25.21 -43.54
N GLU A 37 30.76 24.30 -43.88
CA GLU A 37 29.34 24.35 -43.57
C GLU A 37 28.87 23.01 -43.00
N TYR A 38 28.19 23.06 -41.86
CA TYR A 38 27.66 21.87 -41.17
C TYR A 38 26.16 21.77 -41.41
N ASP A 39 25.69 20.54 -41.55
CA ASP A 39 24.28 20.20 -41.72
C ASP A 39 23.51 20.32 -40.39
N PRO A 40 22.20 20.67 -40.39
CA PRO A 40 21.35 20.60 -39.20
C PRO A 40 21.48 19.33 -38.35
N ILE A 41 21.68 18.16 -38.97
CA ILE A 41 21.87 16.90 -38.23
C ILE A 41 23.12 16.92 -37.35
N SER A 42 24.12 17.74 -37.67
CA SER A 42 25.36 17.86 -36.88
C SER A 42 25.10 18.33 -35.45
N VAL A 43 24.00 19.04 -35.18
CA VAL A 43 23.60 19.42 -33.81
C VAL A 43 23.29 18.16 -32.99
N ARG A 44 22.46 17.26 -33.53
CA ARG A 44 22.07 16.00 -32.86
C ARG A 44 23.27 15.06 -32.68
N LEU A 45 24.16 14.98 -33.68
CA LEU A 45 25.38 14.17 -33.57
C LEU A 45 26.28 14.67 -32.43
N VAL A 46 26.47 15.98 -32.32
CA VAL A 46 27.30 16.58 -31.27
C VAL A 46 26.65 16.42 -29.89
N GLU A 47 25.34 16.59 -29.76
CA GLU A 47 24.61 16.33 -28.51
C GLU A 47 24.75 14.88 -28.07
N GLN A 48 24.63 13.92 -28.99
CA GLN A 48 24.82 12.51 -28.68
C GLN A 48 26.24 12.20 -28.20
N ILE A 49 27.27 12.73 -28.88
CA ILE A 49 28.67 12.57 -28.47
C ILE A 49 28.84 13.11 -27.04
N ARG A 50 28.27 14.27 -26.72
CA ARG A 50 28.34 14.86 -25.37
C ARG A 50 27.68 13.97 -24.33
N THR A 51 26.48 13.48 -24.59
CA THR A 51 25.77 12.57 -23.68
C THR A 51 26.59 11.31 -23.39
N LEU A 52 27.16 10.69 -24.42
CA LEU A 52 27.97 9.49 -24.26
C LEU A 52 29.29 9.76 -23.54
N THR A 53 29.96 10.88 -23.83
CA THR A 53 31.18 11.26 -23.09
C THR A 53 30.91 11.57 -21.62
N ALA A 54 29.74 12.12 -21.28
CA ALA A 54 29.33 12.31 -19.89
C ALA A 54 29.08 10.98 -19.16
N LEU A 55 28.70 9.93 -19.90
CA LEU A 55 28.58 8.55 -19.41
C LEU A 55 29.91 7.79 -19.39
N GLY A 56 31.03 8.46 -19.72
CA GLY A 56 32.38 7.91 -19.61
C GLY A 56 32.93 7.25 -20.87
N PHE A 57 32.24 7.33 -22.01
CA PHE A 57 32.77 6.86 -23.29
C PHE A 57 33.83 7.85 -23.83
N SER A 58 34.91 7.34 -24.39
CA SER A 58 35.83 8.16 -25.20
C SER A 58 35.15 8.61 -26.49
N VAL A 59 35.64 9.68 -27.10
CA VAL A 59 35.08 10.21 -28.36
C VAL A 59 35.17 9.16 -29.47
N GLU A 60 36.24 8.37 -29.51
CA GLU A 60 36.45 7.31 -30.49
C GLU A 60 35.41 6.18 -30.34
N GLU A 61 35.01 5.86 -29.12
CA GLU A 61 33.97 4.86 -28.81
C GLU A 61 32.57 5.35 -29.17
N THR A 62 32.36 6.66 -29.39
CA THR A 62 31.05 7.19 -29.79
C THR A 62 30.69 6.93 -31.26
N ARG A 63 31.65 6.51 -32.09
CA ARG A 63 31.47 6.31 -33.54
C ARG A 63 30.25 5.47 -33.94
N PRO A 64 30.05 4.25 -33.38
CA PRO A 64 28.93 3.40 -33.79
C PRO A 64 27.56 4.02 -33.50
N PHE A 65 27.49 4.96 -32.55
CA PHE A 65 26.27 5.63 -32.13
C PHE A 65 25.97 6.84 -33.03
N VAL A 66 27.01 7.57 -33.42
CA VAL A 66 26.92 8.69 -34.37
C VAL A 66 26.53 8.19 -35.75
N GLU A 67 27.10 7.07 -36.20
CA GLU A 67 26.77 6.41 -37.47
C GLU A 67 25.29 5.96 -37.50
N SER A 68 24.78 5.37 -36.40
CA SER A 68 23.36 4.97 -36.32
C SER A 68 22.35 6.13 -36.40
N LEU A 69 22.75 7.33 -35.98
CA LEU A 69 21.90 8.54 -36.04
C LEU A 69 21.85 9.15 -37.45
N GLY A 70 22.84 8.88 -38.29
CA GLY A 70 22.91 9.36 -39.67
C GLY A 70 21.99 8.60 -40.63
N ASP A 71 21.77 7.30 -40.39
CA ASP A 71 21.08 6.38 -41.31
C ASP A 71 19.57 6.24 -41.06
N GLY A 72 19.02 6.85 -40.01
CA GLY A 72 17.57 6.95 -39.78
C GLY A 72 16.87 5.66 -39.34
N ASP A 73 17.60 4.63 -38.93
CA ASP A 73 17.04 3.30 -38.58
C ASP A 73 17.36 2.86 -37.13
N ALA A 74 16.58 1.89 -36.63
CA ALA A 74 16.62 1.40 -35.24
C ALA A 74 18.02 0.96 -34.77
N ALA A 75 18.32 1.16 -33.48
CA ALA A 75 19.62 1.00 -32.81
C ALA A 75 20.55 -0.09 -33.41
N HIS A 76 21.64 0.34 -34.05
CA HIS A 76 22.62 -0.51 -34.71
C HIS A 76 23.22 -1.55 -33.71
N PRO A 77 23.31 -2.85 -34.04
CA PRO A 77 23.83 -3.90 -33.14
C PRO A 77 25.22 -3.63 -32.53
N ALA A 78 26.06 -2.85 -33.23
CA ALA A 78 27.37 -2.41 -32.76
C ALA A 78 27.28 -1.44 -31.57
N ALA A 79 26.29 -0.54 -31.56
CA ALA A 79 26.00 0.37 -30.46
C ALA A 79 25.54 -0.39 -29.21
N LEU A 80 24.62 -1.36 -29.38
CA LEU A 80 24.16 -2.26 -28.30
C LEU A 80 25.31 -3.06 -27.68
N SER A 81 26.21 -3.61 -28.50
CA SER A 81 27.39 -4.33 -28.00
C SER A 81 28.34 -3.44 -27.19
N THR A 82 28.42 -2.16 -27.55
CA THR A 82 29.29 -1.18 -26.89
C THR A 82 28.67 -0.70 -25.57
N TYR A 83 27.34 -0.50 -25.50
CA TYR A 83 26.64 -0.30 -24.23
C TYR A 83 26.81 -1.47 -23.27
N ARG A 84 26.64 -2.71 -23.75
CA ARG A 84 26.79 -3.91 -22.92
C ARG A 84 28.20 -4.04 -22.33
N ARG A 85 29.24 -3.75 -23.13
CA ARG A 85 30.63 -3.75 -22.64
C ARG A 85 30.90 -2.67 -21.59
N ALA A 86 30.37 -1.46 -21.79
CA ALA A 86 30.52 -0.38 -20.81
C ALA A 86 29.81 -0.69 -19.49
N ILE A 87 28.59 -1.24 -19.55
CA ILE A 87 27.86 -1.70 -18.37
C ILE A 87 28.66 -2.78 -17.63
N ALA A 88 29.16 -3.80 -18.32
CA ALA A 88 29.97 -4.85 -17.72
C ALA A 88 31.25 -4.31 -17.05
N GLY A 89 31.90 -3.30 -17.65
CA GLY A 89 33.06 -2.63 -17.06
C GLY A 89 32.73 -1.81 -15.80
N LEU A 90 31.57 -1.14 -15.79
CA LEU A 90 31.07 -0.43 -14.61
C LEU A 90 30.71 -1.40 -13.48
N GLU A 91 30.08 -2.52 -13.79
CA GLU A 91 29.76 -3.59 -12.84
C GLU A 91 31.03 -4.15 -12.18
N GLN A 92 32.09 -4.45 -12.95
CA GLN A 92 33.39 -4.88 -12.40
C GLN A 92 34.00 -3.82 -11.47
N ARG A 93 33.84 -2.55 -11.79
CA ARG A 93 34.38 -1.46 -10.97
C ARG A 93 33.59 -1.28 -9.67
N ILE A 94 32.27 -1.42 -9.71
CA ILE A 94 31.41 -1.46 -8.52
C ILE A 94 31.82 -2.64 -7.63
N GLU A 95 32.03 -3.82 -8.19
CA GLU A 95 32.48 -5.00 -7.44
C GLU A 95 33.81 -4.74 -6.73
N ARG A 96 34.81 -4.21 -7.43
CA ARG A 96 36.12 -3.87 -6.85
C ARG A 96 36.01 -2.83 -5.73
N LEU A 97 35.26 -1.75 -5.95
CA LEU A 97 35.08 -0.68 -4.95
C LEU A 97 34.31 -1.17 -3.72
N THR A 98 33.31 -2.03 -3.93
CA THR A 98 32.57 -2.70 -2.86
C THR A 98 33.50 -3.57 -2.02
N GLY A 99 34.36 -4.36 -2.68
CA GLY A 99 35.38 -5.16 -1.99
C GLY A 99 36.37 -4.33 -1.17
N GLN A 100 36.83 -3.19 -1.70
CA GLN A 100 37.70 -2.27 -0.97
C GLN A 100 37.01 -1.65 0.25
N ARG A 101 35.76 -1.21 0.10
CA ARG A 101 34.95 -0.71 1.22
C ARG A 101 34.80 -1.78 2.31
N ASP A 102 34.49 -3.01 1.92
CA ASP A 102 34.25 -4.10 2.86
C ASP A 102 35.53 -4.52 3.60
N ALA A 103 36.70 -4.45 2.94
CA ALA A 103 38.00 -4.63 3.57
C ALA A 103 38.29 -3.53 4.61
N LEU A 104 37.98 -2.26 4.28
CA LEU A 104 38.13 -1.15 5.23
C LEU A 104 37.18 -1.27 6.42
N LEU A 105 35.93 -1.68 6.19
CA LEU A 105 34.97 -1.93 7.28
C LEU A 105 35.42 -3.08 8.19
N SER A 106 36.03 -4.13 7.61
CA SER A 106 36.58 -5.24 8.40
C SER A 106 37.73 -4.79 9.31
N LEU A 107 38.55 -3.83 8.87
CA LEU A 107 39.61 -3.23 9.69
C LEU A 107 39.03 -2.34 10.80
N VAL A 108 37.91 -1.64 10.54
CA VAL A 108 37.20 -0.83 11.55
C VAL A 108 36.55 -1.73 12.61
N ASP A 109 35.88 -2.81 12.20
CA ASP A 109 35.28 -3.78 13.11
C ASP A 109 36.36 -4.49 13.97
N ALA A 110 37.56 -4.72 13.41
CA ALA A 110 38.70 -5.23 14.16
C ALA A 110 39.27 -4.24 15.20
N ALA A 111 39.17 -2.93 14.94
CA ALA A 111 39.61 -1.89 15.86
C ALA A 111 38.58 -1.56 16.96
N GLY A 112 37.29 -1.83 16.73
CA GLY A 112 36.18 -1.46 17.63
C GLY A 112 35.83 -2.47 18.71
N HIS A 113 36.34 -3.71 18.66
CA HIS A 113 35.97 -4.77 19.59
C HIS A 113 37.10 -5.15 20.55
N GLY A 114 37.12 -4.49 21.71
CA GLY A 114 37.67 -5.10 22.91
C GLY A 114 36.97 -6.44 23.20
N VAL A 115 37.74 -7.44 23.62
CA VAL A 115 37.29 -8.81 23.91
C VAL A 115 36.00 -8.82 24.74
N PRO A 116 34.88 -9.38 24.25
CA PRO A 116 33.66 -9.50 25.04
C PRO A 116 33.87 -10.45 26.22
N ARG A 117 33.39 -10.05 27.41
CA ARG A 117 33.30 -10.93 28.57
C ARG A 117 32.14 -11.91 28.35
N LEU A 118 32.47 -13.19 28.23
CA LEU A 118 31.49 -14.29 28.24
C LEU A 118 30.89 -14.41 29.66
N THR A 119 29.65 -13.97 29.84
CA THR A 119 28.85 -14.29 31.02
C THR A 119 27.75 -15.26 30.61
N GLY A 120 27.83 -16.49 31.12
CA GLY A 120 26.85 -17.56 30.92
C GLY A 120 27.44 -18.79 30.23
N ARG A 121 27.88 -19.78 31.03
CA ARG A 121 28.25 -21.12 30.53
C ARG A 121 26.99 -21.97 30.48
N VAL A 122 26.53 -22.33 29.28
CA VAL A 122 25.59 -23.45 29.08
C VAL A 122 26.41 -24.71 28.80
N ALA A 123 26.11 -25.79 29.51
CA ALA A 123 26.80 -27.07 29.39
C ALA A 123 26.06 -27.97 28.40
N SER A 124 26.53 -28.04 27.15
CA SER A 124 26.29 -29.22 26.30
C SER A 124 27.57 -30.07 26.24
N THR A 125 27.40 -31.38 26.37
CA THR A 125 28.45 -32.40 26.30
C THR A 125 28.42 -33.05 24.91
N GLY A 126 29.47 -32.87 24.11
CA GLY A 126 29.64 -33.56 22.81
C GLY A 126 28.84 -32.96 21.65
N ASP A 127 29.15 -33.40 20.42
CA ASP A 127 28.66 -32.94 19.10
C ASP A 127 27.12 -32.93 18.89
N ASP A 128 26.32 -33.07 19.94
CA ASP A 128 24.86 -33.08 19.91
C ASP A 128 24.26 -31.77 20.48
N PRO A 129 23.72 -30.88 19.63
CA PRO A 129 23.08 -29.64 20.06
C PRO A 129 21.65 -29.83 20.59
N SER A 130 21.14 -31.06 20.71
CA SER A 130 19.79 -31.34 21.24
C SER A 130 19.57 -30.77 22.66
N GLY A 131 20.63 -30.74 23.49
CA GLY A 131 20.59 -30.15 24.84
C GLY A 131 20.44 -28.63 24.89
N LEU A 132 20.33 -27.96 23.74
CA LEU A 132 20.06 -26.51 23.68
C LEU A 132 18.58 -26.16 23.82
N VAL A 133 17.66 -27.13 23.69
CA VAL A 133 16.22 -26.87 23.89
C VAL A 133 15.99 -26.29 25.29
N GLY A 134 15.34 -25.13 25.35
CA GLY A 134 15.12 -24.34 26.57
C GLY A 134 16.24 -23.36 26.93
N ALA A 135 17.35 -23.31 26.17
CA ALA A 135 18.45 -22.38 26.43
C ALA A 135 18.20 -21.00 25.76
N PRO A 136 18.50 -19.88 26.44
CA PRO A 136 18.44 -18.57 25.80
C PRO A 136 19.56 -18.41 24.77
N LEU A 137 19.27 -17.67 23.69
CA LEU A 137 20.30 -17.25 22.76
C LEU A 137 21.30 -16.29 23.44
N PRO A 138 22.59 -16.38 23.11
CA PRO A 138 23.61 -15.48 23.67
C PRO A 138 23.46 -14.07 23.10
N GLU A 139 23.82 -13.06 23.89
CA GLU A 139 23.91 -11.65 23.49
C GLU A 139 25.01 -11.41 22.45
N LEU A 140 24.72 -11.81 21.21
CA LEU A 140 25.56 -11.67 20.04
C LEU A 140 24.83 -10.86 18.98
N THR A 141 25.58 -10.04 18.23
CA THR A 141 25.03 -9.25 17.12
C THR A 141 25.69 -9.68 15.83
N PHE A 142 24.87 -9.96 14.82
CA PHE A 142 25.29 -10.37 13.49
C PHE A 142 24.93 -9.31 12.47
N ARG A 143 25.74 -9.18 11.42
CA ARG A 143 25.45 -8.26 10.32
C ARG A 143 24.61 -8.98 9.26
N ALA A 144 23.42 -8.43 8.99
CA ALA A 144 22.50 -8.97 7.99
C ALA A 144 22.80 -8.46 6.58
N THR A 145 22.37 -9.20 5.56
CA THR A 145 22.47 -8.82 4.13
C THR A 145 21.80 -7.47 3.82
N GLY A 146 20.73 -7.11 4.54
CA GLY A 146 20.09 -5.79 4.45
C GLY A 146 20.90 -4.62 5.03
N GLY A 147 22.04 -4.89 5.67
CA GLY A 147 22.90 -3.88 6.29
C GLY A 147 22.59 -3.59 7.76
N THR A 148 21.48 -4.12 8.29
CA THR A 148 21.10 -4.02 9.69
C THR A 148 21.91 -4.96 10.59
N ALA A 149 22.07 -4.57 11.85
CA ALA A 149 22.59 -5.41 12.91
C ALA A 149 21.44 -6.20 13.56
N VAL A 150 21.59 -7.51 13.74
CA VAL A 150 20.56 -8.41 14.26
C VAL A 150 21.12 -9.18 15.45
N GLY A 151 20.45 -9.13 16.61
CA GLY A 151 20.81 -9.87 17.82
C GLY A 151 19.56 -10.32 18.59
N PRO A 152 19.67 -10.87 19.82
CA PRO A 152 18.55 -11.41 20.59
C PRO A 152 17.36 -10.48 20.76
N ALA A 153 17.59 -9.18 20.93
CA ALA A 153 16.53 -8.18 21.00
C ALA A 153 15.63 -8.15 19.74
N ALA A 154 16.15 -8.51 18.56
CA ALA A 154 15.37 -8.61 17.33
C ALA A 154 14.50 -9.89 17.26
N PHE A 155 14.70 -10.82 18.20
CA PHE A 155 13.95 -12.07 18.33
C PHE A 155 12.96 -12.05 19.51
N GLY A 156 12.97 -11.00 20.34
CA GLY A 156 12.02 -10.83 21.44
C GLY A 156 10.59 -10.71 20.92
N GLY A 157 9.66 -11.43 21.56
CA GLY A 157 8.27 -11.52 21.12
C GLY A 157 8.12 -12.07 19.70
N ARG A 158 9.04 -12.91 19.23
CA ARG A 158 8.99 -13.56 17.90
C ARG A 158 9.39 -15.02 17.94
N ARG A 159 8.85 -15.82 17.03
CA ARG A 159 9.22 -17.21 16.76
C ARG A 159 9.98 -17.28 15.44
N VAL A 160 11.27 -17.53 15.54
CA VAL A 160 12.25 -17.37 14.47
C VAL A 160 12.80 -18.72 14.03
N VAL A 161 12.87 -18.93 12.72
CA VAL A 161 13.61 -20.04 12.11
C VAL A 161 15.01 -19.56 11.77
N LEU A 162 16.03 -20.03 12.51
CA LEU A 162 17.44 -19.75 12.24
C LEU A 162 18.11 -20.99 11.65
N PHE A 163 18.20 -21.07 10.31
CA PHE A 163 18.91 -22.17 9.66
C PHE A 163 20.39 -21.84 9.47
N VAL A 164 21.25 -22.75 9.91
CA VAL A 164 22.71 -22.61 9.84
C VAL A 164 23.23 -23.50 8.71
N TYR A 165 24.02 -22.91 7.81
CA TYR A 165 24.57 -23.59 6.65
C TYR A 165 26.10 -23.45 6.59
N THR A 166 26.75 -24.38 5.90
CA THR A 166 28.21 -24.56 5.95
C THR A 166 28.92 -23.55 5.06
N LEU A 167 28.70 -23.62 3.74
CA LEU A 167 29.31 -22.78 2.71
C LEU A 167 28.48 -22.83 1.43
N THR A 168 28.44 -21.72 0.69
CA THR A 168 27.88 -21.64 -0.67
C THR A 168 28.92 -21.16 -1.67
N SER A 169 28.89 -21.68 -2.90
CA SER A 169 29.71 -21.19 -4.04
C SER A 169 29.03 -20.05 -4.77
N ARG A 170 29.86 -19.26 -5.44
CA ARG A 170 29.46 -18.44 -6.58
C ARG A 170 29.54 -19.25 -7.87
N PRO A 171 28.71 -18.96 -8.89
CA PRO A 171 28.85 -19.56 -10.21
C PRO A 171 30.28 -19.37 -10.76
N GLY A 172 30.90 -20.45 -11.23
CA GLY A 172 32.26 -20.42 -11.80
C GLY A 172 33.41 -20.39 -10.78
N VAL A 173 33.14 -20.37 -9.48
CA VAL A 173 34.17 -20.46 -8.43
C VAL A 173 34.22 -21.88 -7.89
N ALA A 174 35.39 -22.52 -7.98
CA ALA A 174 35.61 -23.86 -7.45
C ALA A 174 35.47 -23.89 -5.91
N MET A 175 34.92 -24.98 -5.39
CA MET A 175 34.93 -25.26 -3.96
C MET A 175 36.35 -25.59 -3.48
N PRO A 176 36.64 -25.51 -2.17
CA PRO A 176 37.91 -25.95 -1.63
C PRO A 176 38.23 -27.40 -2.00
N ASP A 177 39.51 -27.73 -2.15
CA ASP A 177 39.94 -29.09 -2.49
C ASP A 177 39.47 -30.09 -1.41
N GLY A 178 38.92 -31.23 -1.85
CA GLY A 178 38.35 -32.25 -0.96
C GLY A 178 37.01 -31.89 -0.32
N TRP A 179 36.40 -30.74 -0.67
CA TRP A 179 35.10 -30.31 -0.12
C TRP A 179 33.98 -31.32 -0.36
N ASP A 180 34.03 -31.96 -1.53
CA ASP A 180 33.04 -32.94 -1.96
C ASP A 180 33.09 -34.26 -1.19
N ASP A 181 34.22 -34.53 -0.54
CA ASP A 181 34.44 -35.73 0.27
C ASP A 181 34.00 -35.54 1.74
N ILE A 182 33.61 -34.31 2.13
CA ILE A 182 33.18 -33.99 3.50
C ILE A 182 31.68 -34.28 3.66
N PRO A 183 31.28 -35.24 4.50
CA PRO A 183 29.87 -35.57 4.70
C PRO A 183 29.05 -34.35 5.19
N GLY A 184 27.98 -34.02 4.47
CA GLY A 184 27.08 -32.89 4.77
C GLY A 184 27.51 -31.53 4.23
N ALA A 185 28.69 -31.43 3.60
CA ALA A 185 29.22 -30.18 3.05
C ALA A 185 28.53 -29.71 1.75
N ARG A 186 27.86 -30.61 1.02
CA ARG A 186 27.11 -30.30 -0.22
C ARG A 186 25.66 -29.94 0.03
N GLY A 187 25.12 -29.01 -0.74
CA GLY A 187 23.66 -28.74 -0.80
C GLY A 187 23.17 -27.54 0.01
N CYS A 188 24.05 -26.61 0.44
CA CYS A 188 23.62 -25.39 1.13
C CYS A 188 22.79 -24.46 0.23
N THR A 189 23.10 -24.39 -1.07
CA THR A 189 22.27 -23.68 -2.04
C THR A 189 20.87 -24.28 -2.14
N VAL A 190 20.76 -25.61 -2.14
CA VAL A 190 19.46 -26.30 -2.20
C VAL A 190 18.65 -26.05 -0.94
N GLN A 191 19.28 -26.11 0.24
CA GLN A 191 18.61 -25.79 1.51
C GLN A 191 18.08 -24.36 1.55
N ALA A 192 18.89 -23.38 1.11
CA ALA A 192 18.45 -21.99 1.03
C ALA A 192 17.32 -21.80 0.01
N CYS A 193 17.36 -22.47 -1.15
CA CYS A 193 16.22 -22.46 -2.06
C CYS A 193 14.97 -23.08 -1.42
N GLY A 194 15.09 -24.18 -0.69
CA GLY A 194 13.97 -24.81 0.01
C GLY A 194 13.27 -23.86 0.97
N PHE A 195 14.01 -23.16 1.85
CA PHE A 195 13.42 -22.17 2.76
C PHE A 195 12.81 -20.97 2.04
N ARG A 196 13.33 -20.58 0.88
CA ARG A 196 12.69 -19.55 0.02
C ARG A 196 11.35 -20.07 -0.50
N ASP A 197 11.33 -21.29 -1.02
CA ASP A 197 10.18 -21.85 -1.72
C ASP A 197 8.99 -22.08 -0.78
N VAL A 198 9.23 -22.44 0.49
CA VAL A 198 8.19 -22.58 1.52
C VAL A 198 8.07 -21.36 2.46
N HIS A 199 8.66 -20.22 2.11
CA HIS A 199 8.74 -19.08 3.04
C HIS A 199 7.37 -18.57 3.48
N ALA A 200 6.44 -18.42 2.55
CA ALA A 200 5.08 -17.97 2.86
C ALA A 200 4.35 -18.96 3.78
N ASP A 201 4.54 -20.27 3.54
CA ASP A 201 3.93 -21.32 4.35
C ASP A 201 4.53 -21.38 5.76
N LEU A 202 5.83 -21.12 5.91
CA LEU A 202 6.48 -21.00 7.22
C LEU A 202 5.88 -19.85 8.03
N LEU A 203 5.63 -18.70 7.38
CA LEU A 203 4.98 -17.56 8.05
C LEU A 203 3.55 -17.91 8.46
N ALA A 204 2.80 -18.57 7.57
CA ALA A 204 1.45 -19.04 7.87
C ALA A 204 1.42 -20.09 9.01
N ALA A 205 2.48 -20.89 9.16
CA ALA A 205 2.64 -21.88 10.23
C ALA A 205 3.13 -21.28 11.56
N GLY A 206 3.10 -19.95 11.73
CA GLY A 206 3.43 -19.27 12.99
C GLY A 206 4.91 -18.97 13.18
N CYS A 207 5.72 -18.96 12.11
CA CYS A 207 7.04 -18.36 12.13
C CYS A 207 6.94 -16.85 11.85
N ASP A 208 7.47 -15.99 12.71
CA ASP A 208 7.48 -14.54 12.47
C ASP A 208 8.58 -14.11 11.49
N GLN A 209 9.68 -14.87 11.42
CA GLN A 209 10.83 -14.51 10.59
C GLN A 209 11.79 -15.69 10.35
N VAL A 210 12.32 -15.78 9.13
CA VAL A 210 13.40 -16.72 8.77
C VAL A 210 14.74 -15.97 8.69
N TYR A 211 15.82 -16.60 9.16
CA TYR A 211 17.21 -16.16 8.97
C TYR A 211 18.09 -17.33 8.53
N GLY A 212 19.02 -17.07 7.61
CA GLY A 212 20.13 -17.98 7.33
C GLY A 212 21.43 -17.49 7.96
N LEU A 213 22.23 -18.36 8.58
CA LEU A 213 23.52 -17.98 9.20
C LEU A 213 24.68 -18.87 8.73
N SER A 214 25.83 -18.26 8.49
CA SER A 214 27.08 -18.98 8.19
C SER A 214 28.32 -18.17 8.54
N ALA A 215 29.50 -18.80 8.43
CA ALA A 215 30.79 -18.16 8.58
C ALA A 215 31.16 -17.23 7.39
N GLN A 216 30.34 -17.20 6.33
CA GLN A 216 30.63 -16.38 5.16
C GLN A 216 30.41 -14.89 5.46
N PRO A 217 31.28 -14.00 4.94
CA PRO A 217 31.12 -12.56 5.14
C PRO A 217 29.86 -12.04 4.45
N THR A 218 29.28 -10.96 4.98
CA THR A 218 28.02 -10.37 4.49
C THR A 218 28.06 -10.03 3.00
N GLY A 219 29.21 -9.62 2.44
CA GLY A 219 29.37 -9.36 1.01
C GLY A 219 29.14 -10.59 0.13
N HIS A 220 29.57 -11.77 0.58
CA HIS A 220 29.28 -13.03 -0.11
C HIS A 220 27.80 -13.39 0.00
N GLN A 221 27.24 -13.26 1.20
CA GLN A 221 25.84 -13.58 1.45
C GLN A 221 24.87 -12.65 0.70
N ARG A 222 25.24 -11.38 0.47
CA ARG A 222 24.44 -10.44 -0.35
C ARG A 222 24.32 -10.89 -1.79
N GLU A 223 25.42 -11.35 -2.38
CA GLU A 223 25.40 -11.94 -3.72
C GLU A 223 24.47 -13.16 -3.77
N LEU A 224 24.60 -14.07 -2.80
CA LEU A 224 23.76 -15.26 -2.71
C LEU A 224 22.27 -14.90 -2.60
N ALA A 225 21.92 -14.01 -1.67
CA ALA A 225 20.55 -13.56 -1.44
C ALA A 225 19.95 -12.93 -2.70
N HIS A 226 20.71 -12.10 -3.40
CA HIS A 226 20.29 -11.47 -4.65
C HIS A 226 20.13 -12.51 -5.78
N ARG A 227 21.13 -13.37 -6.00
CA ARG A 227 21.12 -14.39 -7.05
C ARG A 227 19.97 -15.37 -6.90
N LEU A 228 19.68 -15.79 -5.67
CA LEU A 228 18.63 -16.77 -5.38
C LEU A 228 17.26 -16.13 -5.10
N ARG A 229 17.18 -14.80 -5.04
CA ARG A 229 15.98 -14.02 -4.67
C ARG A 229 15.41 -14.49 -3.32
N LEU A 230 16.27 -14.57 -2.31
CA LEU A 230 15.84 -15.00 -0.97
C LEU A 230 14.96 -13.90 -0.32
N PRO A 231 13.75 -14.23 0.18
CA PRO A 231 12.84 -13.28 0.81
C PRO A 231 13.23 -12.94 2.25
N TYR A 232 14.30 -13.55 2.76
CA TYR A 232 14.78 -13.38 4.13
C TYR A 232 16.26 -12.99 4.18
N PRO A 233 16.70 -12.33 5.27
CA PRO A 233 18.08 -11.93 5.47
C PRO A 233 19.01 -13.11 5.80
N LEU A 234 20.29 -12.95 5.42
CA LEU A 234 21.38 -13.83 5.85
C LEU A 234 22.30 -13.08 6.82
N LEU A 235 22.77 -13.78 7.85
CA LEU A 235 23.57 -13.30 8.96
C LEU A 235 25.01 -13.82 8.84
N ALA A 236 25.98 -12.92 8.93
CA ALA A 236 27.40 -13.26 8.89
C ALA A 236 27.97 -13.46 10.30
N ASP A 237 28.59 -14.62 10.54
CA ASP A 237 29.36 -14.93 11.75
C ASP A 237 30.76 -15.49 11.42
N PRO A 238 31.65 -14.67 10.85
CA PRO A 238 32.97 -15.12 10.38
C PRO A 238 33.89 -15.61 11.51
N ARG A 239 33.55 -15.31 12.77
CA ARG A 239 34.32 -15.74 13.95
C ARG A 239 33.74 -17.00 14.60
N LEU A 240 32.69 -17.59 14.03
CA LEU A 240 31.97 -18.72 14.63
C LEU A 240 31.54 -18.41 16.08
N SER A 241 31.17 -17.15 16.35
CA SER A 241 30.88 -16.64 17.69
C SER A 241 29.68 -17.37 18.30
N LEU A 242 28.66 -17.68 17.50
CA LEU A 242 27.50 -18.47 17.91
C LEU A 242 27.90 -19.92 18.21
N ALA A 243 28.83 -20.50 17.44
CA ALA A 243 29.34 -21.85 17.72
C ALA A 243 30.10 -21.88 19.05
N ALA A 244 30.95 -20.89 19.29
CA ALA A 244 31.70 -20.79 20.53
C ALA A 244 30.79 -20.62 21.75
N ALA A 245 29.73 -19.82 21.62
CA ALA A 245 28.79 -19.54 22.71
C ALA A 245 27.88 -20.72 23.04
N LEU A 246 27.32 -21.39 22.03
CA LEU A 246 26.35 -22.48 22.19
C LEU A 246 26.95 -23.87 22.00
N ARG A 247 28.26 -23.97 21.79
CA ARG A 247 28.98 -25.22 21.43
C ARG A 247 28.34 -25.92 20.22
N LEU A 248 28.00 -25.14 19.19
CA LEU A 248 27.43 -25.70 17.96
C LEU A 248 28.48 -26.51 17.20
N PRO A 249 28.07 -27.58 16.51
CA PRO A 249 28.98 -28.44 15.78
C PRO A 249 29.65 -27.69 14.61
N THR A 250 30.97 -27.85 14.49
CA THR A 250 31.81 -27.25 13.44
C THR A 250 32.74 -28.29 12.82
N PHE A 251 33.41 -27.93 11.73
CA PHE A 251 34.52 -28.69 11.16
C PHE A 251 35.54 -27.76 10.50
N GLU A 252 36.76 -28.24 10.31
CA GLU A 252 37.80 -27.51 9.58
C GLU A 252 38.00 -28.11 8.18
N ALA A 253 38.16 -27.23 7.19
CA ALA A 253 38.53 -27.62 5.83
C ALA A 253 39.35 -26.49 5.19
N ALA A 254 40.38 -26.84 4.41
CA ALA A 254 41.24 -25.87 3.71
C ALA A 254 41.76 -24.70 4.59
N GLY A 255 42.03 -24.96 5.88
CA GLY A 255 42.56 -23.96 6.82
C GLY A 255 41.53 -22.98 7.38
N ALA A 256 40.23 -23.21 7.17
CA ALA A 256 39.15 -22.40 7.74
C ALA A 256 38.12 -23.27 8.49
N GLY A 257 37.49 -22.68 9.50
CA GLY A 257 36.41 -23.31 10.27
C GLY A 257 35.04 -23.04 9.64
N TYR A 258 34.18 -24.05 9.65
CA TYR A 258 32.81 -23.99 9.13
C TYR A 258 31.82 -24.58 10.13
N TYR A 259 30.58 -24.10 10.09
CA TYR A 259 29.47 -24.75 10.79
C TYR A 259 29.17 -26.11 10.18
N ARG A 260 28.75 -27.08 11.00
CA ARG A 260 27.88 -28.15 10.52
C ARG A 260 26.45 -27.63 10.42
N ARG A 261 25.69 -28.24 9.53
CA ARG A 261 24.34 -27.80 9.18
C ARG A 261 23.35 -28.16 10.29
N LEU A 262 22.61 -27.16 10.77
CA LEU A 262 21.57 -27.32 11.78
C LEU A 262 20.50 -26.26 11.60
N THR A 263 19.37 -26.38 12.28
CA THR A 263 18.37 -25.30 12.36
C THR A 263 17.87 -25.16 13.78
N LEU A 264 17.80 -23.93 14.27
CA LEU A 264 17.21 -23.60 15.56
C LEU A 264 15.84 -22.98 15.31
N ILE A 265 14.82 -23.48 15.99
CA ILE A 265 13.57 -22.74 16.19
C ILE A 265 13.74 -21.99 17.50
N VAL A 266 13.56 -20.68 17.46
CA VAL A 266 13.80 -19.80 18.60
C VAL A 266 12.52 -19.03 18.87
N ASN A 267 11.93 -19.19 20.05
CA ASN A 267 10.74 -18.46 20.46
C ASN A 267 11.10 -17.52 21.62
N ASP A 268 10.82 -16.23 21.45
CA ASP A 268 11.13 -15.19 22.44
C ASP A 268 12.59 -15.24 22.94
N GLY A 269 13.52 -15.40 22.00
CA GLY A 269 14.95 -15.51 22.30
C GLY A 269 15.40 -16.83 22.95
N VAL A 270 14.50 -17.79 23.18
CA VAL A 270 14.80 -19.12 23.74
C VAL A 270 14.75 -20.18 22.65
N VAL A 271 15.71 -21.10 22.63
CA VAL A 271 15.71 -22.22 21.67
C VAL A 271 14.58 -23.17 22.01
N GLU A 272 13.59 -23.26 21.13
CA GLU A 272 12.42 -24.11 21.26
C GLU A 272 12.67 -25.51 20.67
N HIS A 273 13.38 -25.57 19.54
CA HIS A 273 13.70 -26.84 18.89
C HIS A 273 15.01 -26.77 18.11
N VAL A 274 15.64 -27.93 17.92
CA VAL A 274 16.92 -28.07 17.21
C VAL A 274 16.82 -29.21 16.20
N PHE A 275 16.99 -28.88 14.92
CA PHE A 275 17.18 -29.88 13.87
C PHE A 275 18.68 -30.11 13.65
N HIS A 276 19.16 -31.26 14.12
CA HIS A 276 20.52 -31.74 13.85
C HIS A 276 20.60 -33.27 14.04
N PRO A 277 21.30 -34.02 13.16
CA PRO A 277 21.95 -33.55 11.94
C PRO A 277 20.94 -33.31 10.80
N VAL A 278 21.24 -32.34 9.92
CA VAL A 278 20.46 -32.13 8.68
C VAL A 278 21.05 -33.00 7.56
N ALA A 279 20.53 -34.22 7.42
CA ALA A 279 21.04 -35.22 6.48
C ALA A 279 20.60 -34.96 5.02
N GLU A 280 19.38 -34.46 4.82
CA GLU A 280 18.78 -34.23 3.50
C GLU A 280 18.42 -32.75 3.29
N PRO A 281 19.39 -31.92 2.84
CA PRO A 281 19.19 -30.50 2.60
C PRO A 281 18.00 -30.11 1.74
N ALA A 282 17.61 -30.98 0.80
CA ALA A 282 16.53 -30.72 -0.15
C ALA A 282 15.14 -30.76 0.49
N LEU A 283 14.96 -31.59 1.53
CA LEU A 283 13.68 -31.77 2.21
C LEU A 283 13.61 -31.01 3.54
N HIS A 284 14.72 -30.42 3.97
CA HIS A 284 14.86 -29.85 5.30
C HIS A 284 13.86 -28.72 5.59
N ALA A 285 13.62 -27.83 4.63
CA ALA A 285 12.67 -26.73 4.83
C ALA A 285 11.22 -27.25 5.02
N GLU A 286 10.82 -28.29 4.30
CA GLU A 286 9.51 -28.95 4.47
C GLU A 286 9.42 -29.72 5.80
N GLN A 287 10.55 -30.24 6.32
CA GLN A 287 10.60 -30.86 7.65
C GLN A 287 10.37 -29.81 8.75
N VAL A 288 10.98 -28.63 8.61
CA VAL A 288 10.76 -27.50 9.53
C VAL A 288 9.31 -27.02 9.47
N LEU A 289 8.75 -26.87 8.26
CA LEU A 289 7.35 -26.47 8.07
C LEU A 289 6.38 -27.45 8.74
N ARG A 290 6.55 -28.76 8.52
CA ARG A 290 5.71 -29.78 9.17
C ARG A 290 5.80 -29.71 10.68
N TRP A 291 7.00 -29.54 11.21
CA TRP A 291 7.19 -29.44 12.66
C TRP A 291 6.46 -28.22 13.24
N LEU A 292 6.54 -27.05 12.58
CA LEU A 292 5.82 -25.84 13.01
C LEU A 292 4.30 -26.04 12.96
N ALA A 293 3.79 -26.70 11.91
CA ALA A 293 2.38 -27.05 11.81
C ALA A 293 1.91 -27.99 12.94
N ASP A 294 2.75 -28.94 13.34
CA ASP A 294 2.47 -29.88 14.44
C ASP A 294 2.67 -29.25 15.84
N HIS A 295 3.35 -28.10 15.93
CA HIS A 295 3.69 -27.41 17.18
C HIS A 295 3.30 -25.93 17.07
N PRO A 296 1.99 -25.61 17.12
CA PRO A 296 1.52 -24.23 17.05
C PRO A 296 2.13 -23.38 18.17
N ASP A 297 2.39 -22.10 17.89
CA ASP A 297 3.05 -21.19 18.81
C ASP A 297 2.24 -21.07 20.13
N PRO A 298 2.85 -21.33 21.31
CA PRO A 298 2.18 -21.17 22.60
C PRO A 298 1.60 -19.76 22.84
N ARG A 299 2.11 -18.74 22.14
CA ARG A 299 1.57 -17.37 22.18
C ARG A 299 0.26 -17.18 21.42
N SER A 300 -0.15 -18.13 20.57
CA SER A 300 -1.49 -18.10 19.94
C SER A 300 -2.61 -18.13 20.98
N HIS A 301 -2.37 -18.76 22.15
CA HIS A 301 -3.25 -18.68 23.31
C HIS A 301 -3.18 -17.34 24.06
N MET A 302 -2.23 -16.44 23.76
CA MET A 302 -2.18 -15.11 24.38
C MET A 302 -3.01 -14.08 23.59
N THR A 303 -3.28 -14.33 22.32
CA THR A 303 -4.10 -13.44 21.48
C THR A 303 -5.44 -14.07 21.09
N ALA A 304 -5.81 -15.17 21.74
CA ALA A 304 -7.12 -15.77 21.55
C ALA A 304 -8.23 -14.81 22.05
N ILE A 305 -9.37 -14.81 21.35
CA ILE A 305 -10.54 -14.03 21.74
C ILE A 305 -11.11 -14.63 23.02
N ASP A 306 -10.99 -13.89 24.13
CA ASP A 306 -11.53 -14.28 25.43
C ASP A 306 -12.99 -13.86 25.56
N THR A 307 -13.26 -12.57 25.35
CA THR A 307 -14.59 -11.99 25.57
C THR A 307 -15.02 -11.15 24.38
N VAL A 308 -16.24 -11.39 23.89
CA VAL A 308 -16.96 -10.52 22.95
C VAL A 308 -18.15 -9.91 23.67
N HIS A 309 -18.30 -8.59 23.57
CA HIS A 309 -19.43 -7.87 24.14
C HIS A 309 -20.00 -6.90 23.12
N ALA A 310 -21.31 -6.65 23.15
CA ALA A 310 -21.95 -5.67 22.30
C ALA A 310 -23.01 -4.86 23.03
N ARG A 311 -23.28 -3.66 22.50
CA ARG A 311 -24.29 -2.73 23.01
C ARG A 311 -24.92 -1.91 21.90
N GLU A 312 -26.14 -1.45 22.17
CA GLU A 312 -26.86 -0.49 21.33
C GLU A 312 -26.43 0.93 21.73
N ILE A 313 -25.85 1.67 20.79
CA ILE A 313 -25.51 3.10 20.90
C ILE A 313 -26.29 3.91 19.86
N LEU A 314 -26.00 5.22 19.73
CA LEU A 314 -26.63 6.08 18.73
C LEU A 314 -25.62 6.54 17.66
N ASP A 315 -26.06 6.55 16.40
CA ASP A 315 -25.35 7.20 15.29
C ASP A 315 -25.54 8.73 15.31
N SER A 316 -24.86 9.42 14.40
CA SER A 316 -24.88 10.88 14.30
C SER A 316 -26.21 11.49 13.85
N ARG A 317 -27.17 10.64 13.45
CA ARG A 317 -28.56 11.01 13.12
C ARG A 317 -29.52 10.68 14.27
N GLY A 318 -29.02 10.13 15.39
CA GLY A 318 -29.79 9.71 16.54
C GLY A 318 -30.53 8.38 16.34
N ASN A 319 -30.17 7.58 15.34
CA ASN A 319 -30.70 6.23 15.18
C ASN A 319 -29.82 5.22 15.94
N PRO A 320 -30.38 4.10 16.43
CA PRO A 320 -29.59 3.05 17.05
C PRO A 320 -28.55 2.42 16.10
N THR A 321 -27.39 2.06 16.62
CA THR A 321 -26.39 1.23 15.94
C THR A 321 -25.64 0.31 16.91
N VAL A 322 -24.87 -0.64 16.38
CA VAL A 322 -24.13 -1.64 17.15
C VAL A 322 -22.71 -1.14 17.46
N GLU A 323 -22.30 -1.25 18.72
CA GLU A 323 -20.91 -1.14 19.16
C GLU A 323 -20.48 -2.47 19.77
N VAL A 324 -19.27 -2.92 19.42
CA VAL A 324 -18.70 -4.18 19.87
C VAL A 324 -17.35 -3.93 20.54
N ASP A 325 -17.13 -4.62 21.66
CA ASP A 325 -15.85 -4.75 22.36
C ASP A 325 -15.35 -6.19 22.23
N VAL A 326 -14.07 -6.36 21.91
CA VAL A 326 -13.38 -7.64 21.90
C VAL A 326 -12.16 -7.55 22.80
N LEU A 327 -12.08 -8.45 23.78
CA LEU A 327 -10.94 -8.62 24.68
C LEU A 327 -10.18 -9.90 24.29
N LEU A 328 -8.87 -9.78 24.14
CA LEU A 328 -7.98 -10.94 23.96
C LEU A 328 -7.43 -11.42 25.31
N ASP A 329 -6.93 -12.66 25.35
CA ASP A 329 -6.36 -13.29 26.56
C ASP A 329 -5.19 -12.50 27.18
N ASP A 330 -4.46 -11.69 26.40
CA ASP A 330 -3.42 -10.79 26.88
C ASP A 330 -3.93 -9.48 27.49
N GLY A 331 -5.25 -9.29 27.52
CA GLY A 331 -5.93 -8.11 28.03
C GLY A 331 -6.09 -6.97 27.03
N SER A 332 -5.68 -7.15 25.77
CA SER A 332 -5.84 -6.15 24.72
C SER A 332 -7.32 -5.99 24.35
N LEU A 333 -7.79 -4.75 24.32
CA LEU A 333 -9.18 -4.40 24.01
C LEU A 333 -9.26 -3.69 22.66
N GLY A 334 -10.12 -4.18 21.79
CA GLY A 334 -10.58 -3.47 20.58
C GLY A 334 -12.05 -3.11 20.70
N ARG A 335 -12.40 -1.90 20.25
CA ARG A 335 -13.78 -1.41 20.20
C ARG A 335 -14.09 -0.84 18.82
N ALA A 336 -15.23 -1.19 18.26
CA ALA A 336 -15.71 -0.64 17.00
C ALA A 336 -17.21 -0.37 17.02
N ALA A 337 -17.61 0.76 16.46
CA ALA A 337 -19.00 1.12 16.25
C ALA A 337 -19.33 1.16 14.76
N VAL A 338 -20.50 0.64 14.39
CA VAL A 338 -20.87 0.42 12.99
C VAL A 338 -21.61 1.64 12.41
N PRO A 339 -21.20 2.17 11.25
CA PRO A 339 -21.93 3.24 10.56
C PRO A 339 -23.16 2.69 9.81
N SER A 340 -24.11 3.55 9.48
CA SER A 340 -25.36 3.21 8.79
C SER A 340 -25.68 4.20 7.66
N GLY A 341 -26.19 3.69 6.54
CA GLY A 341 -26.59 4.49 5.37
C GLY A 341 -27.94 5.21 5.53
N ALA A 342 -28.21 6.20 4.67
CA ALA A 342 -29.55 6.77 4.47
C ALA A 342 -30.21 6.12 3.27
N SER A 343 -29.51 6.11 2.14
CA SER A 343 -29.79 5.26 0.99
C SER A 343 -28.90 4.00 1.05
N THR A 344 -29.44 2.91 0.55
CA THR A 344 -28.79 1.58 0.50
C THR A 344 -28.94 1.03 -0.90
N GLY A 345 -27.82 0.73 -1.56
CA GLY A 345 -27.81 0.05 -2.85
C GLY A 345 -28.51 -1.32 -2.78
N ILE A 346 -29.06 -1.77 -3.89
CA ILE A 346 -29.91 -2.99 -3.94
C ILE A 346 -29.12 -4.25 -3.52
N ALA A 347 -27.81 -4.25 -3.72
CA ALA A 347 -26.92 -5.38 -3.47
C ALA A 347 -26.08 -5.25 -2.19
N GLU A 348 -26.34 -4.26 -1.33
CA GLU A 348 -25.64 -4.13 -0.05
C GLU A 348 -25.92 -5.31 0.90
N ALA A 349 -24.94 -5.64 1.73
CA ALA A 349 -25.15 -6.50 2.88
C ALA A 349 -26.17 -5.86 3.85
N VAL A 350 -27.01 -6.69 4.45
CA VAL A 350 -28.22 -6.23 5.16
C VAL A 350 -27.88 -5.75 6.57
N GLU A 351 -28.18 -4.49 6.86
CA GLU A 351 -28.23 -4.00 8.24
C GLU A 351 -29.46 -4.57 8.97
N LEU A 352 -29.26 -5.34 10.04
CA LEU A 352 -30.36 -5.93 10.80
C LEU A 352 -30.96 -4.93 11.79
N ARG A 353 -32.25 -4.63 11.61
CA ARG A 353 -33.08 -3.79 12.48
C ARG A 353 -34.18 -4.61 13.18
N ASP A 354 -34.65 -4.12 14.32
CA ASP A 354 -35.64 -4.81 15.17
C ASP A 354 -37.04 -4.81 14.56
N GLY A 355 -37.43 -3.74 13.86
CA GLY A 355 -38.81 -3.55 13.36
C GLY A 355 -39.85 -3.24 14.45
N ASP A 356 -39.44 -3.14 15.72
CA ASP A 356 -40.31 -2.78 16.84
C ASP A 356 -40.65 -1.29 16.83
N THR A 357 -41.84 -0.94 16.35
CA THR A 357 -42.31 0.46 16.29
C THR A 357 -42.40 1.13 17.66
N GLY A 358 -42.44 0.36 18.76
CA GLY A 358 -42.44 0.86 20.13
C GLY A 358 -41.08 1.43 20.57
N ARG A 359 -39.99 1.17 19.84
CA ARG A 359 -38.64 1.65 20.14
C ARG A 359 -37.98 2.24 18.91
N TYR A 360 -37.51 3.49 19.01
CA TYR A 360 -36.79 4.16 17.93
C TYR A 360 -37.50 4.05 16.56
N HIS A 361 -38.84 4.03 16.57
CA HIS A 361 -39.67 3.88 15.36
C HIS A 361 -39.31 2.66 14.50
N GLY A 362 -38.97 1.52 15.12
CA GLY A 362 -38.60 0.29 14.41
C GLY A 362 -37.11 0.17 14.08
N LYS A 363 -36.31 1.19 14.37
CA LYS A 363 -34.88 1.24 14.03
C LYS A 363 -33.94 0.69 15.10
N GLY A 364 -34.47 0.09 16.18
CA GLY A 364 -33.65 -0.62 17.18
C GLY A 364 -32.75 -1.69 16.55
N VAL A 365 -31.67 -2.04 17.24
CA VAL A 365 -30.68 -3.04 16.77
C VAL A 365 -30.42 -4.13 17.81
N ARG A 366 -31.35 -4.37 18.73
CA ARG A 366 -31.19 -5.40 19.78
C ARG A 366 -31.00 -6.78 19.20
N ARG A 367 -31.68 -7.12 18.10
CA ARG A 367 -31.48 -8.43 17.43
C ARG A 367 -30.04 -8.63 16.96
N ALA A 368 -29.41 -7.58 16.42
CA ALA A 368 -28.00 -7.63 16.01
C ALA A 368 -27.07 -7.71 17.24
N VAL A 369 -27.36 -6.95 18.30
CA VAL A 369 -26.62 -7.03 19.58
C VAL A 369 -26.72 -8.42 20.21
N ASP A 370 -27.92 -9.02 20.23
CA ASP A 370 -28.17 -10.36 20.75
C ASP A 370 -27.43 -11.43 19.93
N ALA A 371 -27.35 -11.26 18.61
CA ALA A 371 -26.54 -12.12 17.74
C ALA A 371 -25.05 -12.05 18.09
N VAL A 372 -24.53 -10.85 18.37
CA VAL A 372 -23.12 -10.67 18.80
C VAL A 372 -22.88 -11.31 20.16
N LEU A 373 -23.75 -11.09 21.14
CA LEU A 373 -23.61 -11.60 22.51
C LEU A 373 -23.83 -13.12 22.63
N GLY A 374 -24.53 -13.73 21.68
CA GLY A 374 -24.84 -15.16 21.67
C GLY A 374 -23.96 -15.93 20.68
N GLU A 375 -24.57 -16.34 19.57
CA GLU A 375 -23.95 -17.30 18.64
C GLU A 375 -22.65 -16.80 17.99
N ILE A 376 -22.49 -15.48 17.78
CA ILE A 376 -21.22 -14.97 17.24
C ILE A 376 -20.11 -15.08 18.29
N ALA A 377 -20.36 -14.64 19.54
CA ALA A 377 -19.40 -14.76 20.63
C ALA A 377 -18.96 -16.22 20.81
N ASP A 378 -19.92 -17.15 20.84
CA ASP A 378 -19.65 -18.59 20.96
C ASP A 378 -18.80 -19.12 19.80
N ALA A 379 -19.02 -18.64 18.58
CA ALA A 379 -18.32 -19.12 17.39
C ALA A 379 -16.89 -18.59 17.26
N VAL A 380 -16.62 -17.36 17.73
CA VAL A 380 -15.29 -16.73 17.62
C VAL A 380 -14.43 -16.88 18.87
N ALA A 381 -15.01 -17.29 20.00
CA ALA A 381 -14.27 -17.54 21.23
C ALA A 381 -13.11 -18.54 21.00
N GLY A 382 -11.93 -18.19 21.51
CA GLY A 382 -10.73 -19.00 21.38
C GLY A 382 -10.02 -18.92 20.01
N LEU A 383 -10.60 -18.26 19.00
CA LEU A 383 -9.87 -17.96 17.75
C LEU A 383 -8.77 -16.94 18.01
N ASP A 384 -7.62 -17.09 17.35
CA ASP A 384 -6.52 -16.12 17.45
C ASP A 384 -6.95 -14.81 16.77
N GLY A 385 -7.02 -13.71 17.53
CA GLY A 385 -7.40 -12.39 17.03
C GLY A 385 -6.44 -11.84 15.95
N ARG A 386 -5.24 -12.40 15.80
CA ARG A 386 -4.31 -12.05 14.72
C ARG A 386 -4.68 -12.69 13.37
N ASP A 387 -5.47 -13.77 13.37
CA ASP A 387 -5.97 -14.39 12.14
C ASP A 387 -7.33 -13.79 11.74
N GLN A 388 -7.28 -12.53 11.29
CA GLN A 388 -8.47 -11.79 10.86
C GLN A 388 -9.28 -12.54 9.79
N ALA A 389 -8.60 -13.24 8.88
CA ALA A 389 -9.24 -13.97 7.79
C ALA A 389 -10.00 -15.20 8.32
N ALA A 390 -9.47 -15.89 9.34
CA ALA A 390 -10.21 -16.97 9.99
C ALA A 390 -11.43 -16.45 10.75
N VAL A 391 -11.30 -15.36 11.51
CA VAL A 391 -12.44 -14.75 12.21
C VAL A 391 -13.53 -14.32 11.23
N ASP A 392 -13.18 -13.56 10.19
CA ASP A 392 -14.16 -13.08 9.21
C ASP A 392 -14.82 -14.24 8.45
N ARG A 393 -14.07 -15.29 8.11
CA ARG A 393 -14.63 -16.51 7.50
C ARG A 393 -15.62 -17.21 8.42
N THR A 394 -15.29 -17.34 9.71
CA THR A 394 -16.22 -17.91 10.71
C THR A 394 -17.50 -17.09 10.80
N LEU A 395 -17.42 -15.75 10.79
CA LEU A 395 -18.61 -14.87 10.80
C LEU A 395 -19.50 -15.07 9.56
N ILE A 396 -18.88 -15.16 8.38
CA ILE A 396 -19.59 -15.37 7.10
C ILE A 396 -20.24 -16.75 7.06
N GLU A 397 -19.51 -17.80 7.42
CA GLU A 397 -20.00 -19.19 7.44
C GLU A 397 -21.11 -19.37 8.49
N LEU A 398 -20.96 -18.74 9.67
CA LEU A 398 -21.97 -18.75 10.70
C LEU A 398 -23.26 -18.12 10.17
N ASP A 399 -23.22 -16.90 9.61
CA ASP A 399 -24.41 -16.26 9.05
C ASP A 399 -25.08 -17.15 7.98
N GLY A 400 -24.29 -17.67 7.04
CA GLY A 400 -24.71 -18.64 6.03
C GLY A 400 -25.55 -18.06 4.89
N THR A 401 -25.75 -16.74 4.83
CA THR A 401 -26.47 -16.06 3.73
C THR A 401 -25.54 -15.17 2.91
N ALA A 402 -25.83 -15.00 1.62
CA ALA A 402 -24.98 -14.23 0.71
C ALA A 402 -24.83 -12.74 1.10
N ASN A 403 -25.82 -12.19 1.80
CA ASN A 403 -25.91 -10.77 2.15
C ASN A 403 -25.93 -10.51 3.66
N LYS A 404 -25.54 -11.50 4.48
CA LYS A 404 -25.46 -11.39 5.94
C LYS A 404 -26.80 -11.05 6.61
N SER A 405 -27.91 -11.49 6.02
CA SER A 405 -29.27 -11.12 6.46
C SER A 405 -29.76 -11.87 7.68
N ARG A 406 -29.11 -12.97 8.09
CA ARG A 406 -29.51 -13.74 9.27
C ARG A 406 -29.04 -13.07 10.56
N LEU A 407 -27.77 -12.67 10.60
CA LEU A 407 -27.13 -12.03 11.76
C LEU A 407 -27.08 -10.51 11.65
N GLY A 408 -27.10 -10.00 10.43
CA GLY A 408 -26.90 -8.60 10.13
C GLY A 408 -25.44 -8.28 9.86
N ALA A 409 -25.19 -7.58 8.75
CA ALA A 409 -23.87 -7.06 8.40
C ALA A 409 -23.31 -6.11 9.48
N ASN A 410 -24.20 -5.46 10.23
CA ASN A 410 -23.84 -4.64 11.38
C ASN A 410 -23.32 -5.45 12.58
N ALA A 411 -23.81 -6.68 12.80
CA ALA A 411 -23.26 -7.55 13.82
C ALA A 411 -21.87 -8.08 13.42
N THR A 412 -21.75 -8.62 12.20
CA THR A 412 -20.48 -9.20 11.71
C THR A 412 -19.39 -8.13 11.59
N LEU A 413 -19.72 -6.94 11.09
CA LEU A 413 -18.75 -5.86 10.93
C LEU A 413 -18.24 -5.36 12.28
N GLY A 414 -19.13 -5.21 13.26
CA GLY A 414 -18.76 -4.76 14.60
C GLY A 414 -17.69 -5.67 15.22
N VAL A 415 -17.89 -6.99 15.14
CA VAL A 415 -16.91 -7.98 15.62
C VAL A 415 -15.64 -7.94 14.77
N SER A 416 -15.75 -7.95 13.45
CA SER A 416 -14.61 -7.91 12.52
C SER A 416 -13.66 -6.73 12.82
N LEU A 417 -14.21 -5.52 13.01
CA LEU A 417 -13.44 -4.32 13.30
C LEU A 417 -12.94 -4.26 14.75
N ALA A 418 -13.69 -4.80 15.71
CA ALA A 418 -13.24 -4.86 17.10
C ALA A 418 -12.05 -5.83 17.25
N VAL A 419 -12.07 -6.98 16.56
CA VAL A 419 -10.96 -7.95 16.55
C VAL A 419 -9.68 -7.33 16.00
N VAL A 420 -9.70 -6.71 14.81
CA VAL A 420 -8.48 -6.12 14.24
C VAL A 420 -7.88 -5.03 15.14
N ARG A 421 -8.73 -4.28 15.84
CA ARG A 421 -8.29 -3.24 16.78
C ARG A 421 -7.66 -3.85 18.02
N ALA A 422 -8.22 -4.94 18.54
CA ALA A 422 -7.65 -5.68 19.65
C ALA A 422 -6.29 -6.30 19.28
N ALA A 423 -6.18 -6.85 18.07
CA ALA A 423 -4.94 -7.43 17.56
C ALA A 423 -3.85 -6.37 17.32
N ALA A 424 -4.22 -5.20 16.79
CA ALA A 424 -3.29 -4.07 16.67
C ALA A 424 -2.79 -3.58 18.04
N ALA A 425 -3.70 -3.50 19.03
CA ALA A 425 -3.36 -3.14 20.40
C ALA A 425 -2.40 -4.16 21.05
N SER A 426 -2.67 -5.46 20.87
CA SER A 426 -1.79 -6.56 21.31
C SER A 426 -0.40 -6.48 20.69
N ALA A 427 -0.33 -6.13 19.40
CA ALA A 427 0.94 -5.91 18.70
C ALA A 427 1.66 -4.61 19.12
N GLY A 428 1.04 -3.75 19.93
CA GLY A 428 1.57 -2.44 20.30
C GLY A 428 1.72 -1.51 19.10
N GLN A 429 0.87 -1.66 18.09
CA GLN A 429 0.93 -0.92 16.83
C GLN A 429 -0.33 -0.09 16.59
N PRO A 430 -0.22 1.11 15.98
CA PRO A 430 -1.38 1.81 15.47
C PRO A 430 -2.02 0.99 14.34
N LEU A 431 -3.35 1.07 14.22
CA LEU A 431 -4.13 0.23 13.31
C LEU A 431 -3.66 0.33 11.87
N TYR A 432 -3.37 1.54 11.37
CA TYR A 432 -2.89 1.72 9.99
C TYR A 432 -1.58 0.96 9.71
N ARG A 433 -0.66 0.88 10.69
CA ARG A 433 0.63 0.20 10.55
C ARG A 433 0.50 -1.31 10.72
N TYR A 434 -0.39 -1.74 11.61
CA TYR A 434 -0.70 -3.16 11.79
C TYR A 434 -1.23 -3.78 10.49
N LEU A 435 -2.15 -3.10 9.81
CA LEU A 435 -2.75 -3.58 8.56
C LEU A 435 -1.88 -3.34 7.33
N GLY A 436 -1.30 -2.15 7.19
CA GLY A 436 -0.58 -1.76 5.97
C GLY A 436 0.93 -2.01 6.01
N GLY A 437 1.46 -2.43 7.16
CA GLY A 437 2.89 -2.67 7.34
C GLY A 437 3.74 -1.38 7.35
N PRO A 438 5.06 -1.49 7.15
CA PRO A 438 5.97 -0.35 7.24
C PRO A 438 5.80 0.69 6.12
N ASP A 439 5.18 0.30 4.99
CA ASP A 439 4.97 1.15 3.81
C ASP A 439 3.64 1.94 3.87
N ALA A 440 2.86 1.77 4.93
CA ALA A 440 1.63 2.51 5.19
C ALA A 440 1.92 3.98 5.57
N VAL A 441 2.31 4.78 4.58
CA VAL A 441 2.77 6.17 4.77
C VAL A 441 2.00 7.19 3.93
N THR A 442 1.04 6.73 3.12
CA THR A 442 0.31 7.61 2.19
C THR A 442 -0.95 8.17 2.86
N LEU A 443 -1.03 9.50 2.96
CA LEU A 443 -2.22 10.21 3.44
C LEU A 443 -3.17 10.49 2.26
N PRO A 444 -4.48 10.26 2.42
CA PRO A 444 -5.43 10.37 1.34
C PRO A 444 -5.77 11.83 0.98
N LEU A 445 -6.04 12.09 -0.31
CA LEU A 445 -6.75 13.29 -0.78
C LEU A 445 -8.20 13.25 -0.26
N PRO A 446 -8.62 14.22 0.57
CA PRO A 446 -10.00 14.25 1.05
C PRO A 446 -10.93 14.87 0.01
N LEU A 447 -12.06 14.20 -0.24
CA LEU A 447 -13.22 14.73 -0.97
C LEU A 447 -14.20 15.29 0.08
N MET A 448 -14.17 16.60 0.27
CA MET A 448 -14.86 17.30 1.36
C MET A 448 -16.19 17.85 0.88
N ASN A 449 -17.30 17.22 1.26
CA ASN A 449 -18.64 17.71 0.94
C ASN A 449 -18.90 19.07 1.62
N ILE A 450 -19.27 20.10 0.85
CA ILE A 450 -19.55 21.44 1.39
C ILE A 450 -20.92 22.00 1.01
N VAL A 451 -21.61 21.41 0.02
CA VAL A 451 -23.00 21.73 -0.35
C VAL A 451 -23.77 20.44 -0.59
N ASN A 452 -24.96 20.36 0.03
CA ASN A 452 -25.88 19.24 -0.05
C ASN A 452 -27.12 19.59 -0.89
N GLY A 453 -27.58 18.59 -1.64
CA GLY A 453 -28.89 18.53 -2.29
C GLY A 453 -29.46 17.11 -2.18
N GLY A 454 -30.31 16.73 -3.13
CA GLY A 454 -30.86 15.37 -3.24
C GLY A 454 -31.53 14.89 -1.96
N ALA A 455 -31.29 13.63 -1.57
CA ALA A 455 -31.86 13.05 -0.37
C ALA A 455 -31.25 13.60 0.94
N HIS A 456 -30.11 14.30 0.87
CA HIS A 456 -29.38 14.82 2.03
C HIS A 456 -29.82 16.22 2.46
N ALA A 457 -30.72 16.86 1.71
CA ALA A 457 -31.22 18.19 2.00
C ALA A 457 -32.70 18.38 1.59
N ASP A 458 -33.46 19.11 2.40
CA ASP A 458 -34.80 19.58 2.03
C ASP A 458 -34.69 20.88 1.21
N ASN A 459 -34.10 20.78 0.02
CA ASN A 459 -33.95 21.89 -0.92
C ASN A 459 -34.27 21.44 -2.37
N PRO A 460 -34.35 22.38 -3.33
CA PRO A 460 -34.65 22.03 -4.72
C PRO A 460 -33.48 21.40 -5.48
N LEU A 461 -32.27 21.34 -4.93
CA LEU A 461 -31.07 20.94 -5.67
C LEU A 461 -31.09 19.43 -5.92
N ASP A 462 -30.99 19.01 -7.19
CA ASP A 462 -31.13 17.58 -7.55
C ASP A 462 -29.90 16.73 -7.19
N PHE A 463 -28.68 17.27 -7.34
CA PHE A 463 -27.44 16.56 -7.03
C PHE A 463 -27.21 16.51 -5.52
N GLN A 464 -26.79 15.35 -5.02
CA GLN A 464 -26.68 15.08 -3.60
C GLN A 464 -25.51 15.80 -2.93
N GLU A 465 -24.31 15.77 -3.50
CA GLU A 465 -23.12 16.38 -2.88
C GLU A 465 -22.24 17.14 -3.88
N PHE A 466 -21.77 18.31 -3.45
CA PHE A 466 -20.74 19.09 -4.11
C PHE A 466 -19.54 19.20 -3.18
N MET A 467 -18.44 18.59 -3.59
CA MET A 467 -17.25 18.41 -2.79
C MET A 467 -16.08 19.25 -3.31
N ILE A 468 -15.21 19.68 -2.41
CA ILE A 468 -13.90 20.23 -2.76
C ILE A 468 -12.80 19.22 -2.49
N ALA A 469 -11.75 19.27 -3.31
CA ALA A 469 -10.60 18.39 -3.23
C ALA A 469 -9.31 19.24 -3.25
N PRO A 470 -8.61 19.41 -2.11
CA PRO A 470 -7.36 20.19 -2.01
C PRO A 470 -6.18 19.48 -2.69
N VAL A 471 -6.19 19.44 -4.03
CA VAL A 471 -5.25 18.69 -4.86
C VAL A 471 -3.83 19.25 -4.89
N GLY A 472 -3.68 20.55 -4.62
CA GLY A 472 -2.40 21.27 -4.64
C GLY A 472 -1.68 21.38 -3.29
N ALA A 473 -2.28 20.89 -2.20
CA ALA A 473 -1.67 20.90 -0.88
C ALA A 473 -0.38 20.06 -0.84
N ALA A 474 0.61 20.47 -0.04
CA ALA A 474 1.84 19.71 0.16
C ALA A 474 1.69 18.60 1.21
N THR A 475 0.81 18.80 2.19
CA THR A 475 0.53 17.89 3.31
C THR A 475 -0.97 17.71 3.53
N PHE A 476 -1.36 16.68 4.26
CA PHE A 476 -2.74 16.47 4.64
C PHE A 476 -3.24 17.58 5.60
N ALA A 477 -2.41 18.01 6.55
CA ALA A 477 -2.72 19.14 7.41
C ALA A 477 -2.99 20.44 6.63
N GLU A 478 -2.22 20.69 5.58
CA GLU A 478 -2.49 21.80 4.68
C GLU A 478 -3.82 21.61 3.93
N ALA A 479 -4.09 20.42 3.41
CA ALA A 479 -5.35 20.11 2.73
C ALA A 479 -6.58 20.37 3.63
N VAL A 480 -6.53 19.93 4.89
CA VAL A 480 -7.61 20.18 5.86
C VAL A 480 -7.79 21.67 6.15
N ARG A 481 -6.69 22.42 6.29
CA ARG A 481 -6.73 23.87 6.47
C ARG A 481 -7.38 24.56 5.27
N MET A 482 -6.95 24.23 4.05
CA MET A 482 -7.52 24.77 2.81
C MET A 482 -9.03 24.50 2.73
N GLY A 483 -9.45 23.25 3.02
CA GLY A 483 -10.86 22.88 3.04
C GLY A 483 -11.68 23.68 4.06
N SER A 484 -11.13 23.88 5.27
CA SER A 484 -11.78 24.66 6.33
C SER A 484 -11.97 26.13 5.96
N GLU A 485 -10.93 26.75 5.39
CA GLU A 485 -11.00 28.13 4.91
C GLU A 485 -12.04 28.30 3.81
N VAL A 486 -12.05 27.43 2.80
CA VAL A 486 -13.07 27.43 1.73
C VAL A 486 -14.48 27.22 2.29
N PHE A 487 -14.67 26.28 3.22
CA PHE A 487 -15.96 26.03 3.87
C PHE A 487 -16.48 27.27 4.60
N HIS A 488 -15.63 27.97 5.35
CA HIS A 488 -16.02 29.17 6.08
C HIS A 488 -16.27 30.38 5.17
N THR A 489 -15.51 30.54 4.09
CA THR A 489 -15.77 31.54 3.05
C THR A 489 -17.10 31.28 2.36
N LEU A 490 -17.36 30.03 1.95
CA LEU A 490 -18.65 29.63 1.36
C LEU A 490 -19.81 29.96 2.28
N ARG A 491 -19.69 29.71 3.58
CA ARG A 491 -20.71 30.07 4.57
C ARG A 491 -21.05 31.56 4.51
N ALA A 492 -20.03 32.42 4.55
CA ALA A 492 -20.21 33.87 4.54
C ALA A 492 -20.86 34.34 3.21
N THR A 493 -20.42 33.79 2.08
CA THR A 493 -20.94 34.13 0.75
C THR A 493 -22.40 33.69 0.59
N LEU A 494 -22.75 32.48 1.04
CA LEU A 494 -24.14 31.99 1.05
C LEU A 494 -25.04 32.88 1.93
N GLN A 495 -24.59 33.26 3.13
CA GLN A 495 -25.34 34.16 4.01
C GLN A 495 -25.54 35.54 3.39
N ALA A 496 -24.50 36.11 2.77
CA ALA A 496 -24.58 37.41 2.11
C ALA A 496 -25.56 37.38 0.92
N ALA A 497 -25.66 36.24 0.23
CA ALA A 497 -26.64 36.00 -0.84
C ALA A 497 -28.04 35.64 -0.35
N GLY A 498 -28.26 35.53 0.97
CA GLY A 498 -29.56 35.26 1.58
C GLY A 498 -29.94 33.77 1.68
N HIS A 499 -28.99 32.85 1.45
CA HIS A 499 -29.22 31.42 1.61
C HIS A 499 -29.08 30.96 3.07
N HIS A 500 -29.74 29.85 3.40
CA HIS A 500 -29.56 29.17 4.68
C HIS A 500 -28.19 28.49 4.76
N THR A 501 -27.57 28.53 5.95
CA THR A 501 -26.30 27.85 6.24
C THR A 501 -26.43 26.84 7.38
N SER A 502 -27.61 26.25 7.54
CA SER A 502 -27.75 25.01 8.28
C SER A 502 -26.99 23.90 7.56
N VAL A 503 -26.52 22.92 8.33
CA VAL A 503 -25.76 21.80 7.79
C VAL A 503 -26.61 20.54 7.75
N GLY A 504 -26.43 19.73 6.71
CA GLY A 504 -27.06 18.41 6.57
C GLY A 504 -26.35 17.33 7.40
N ASP A 505 -26.68 16.07 7.13
CA ASP A 505 -26.11 14.90 7.83
C ASP A 505 -24.58 14.84 7.69
N GLU A 506 -24.04 15.30 6.56
CA GLU A 506 -22.61 15.26 6.24
C GLU A 506 -21.86 16.55 6.59
N GLY A 507 -22.56 17.53 7.17
CA GLY A 507 -21.96 18.78 7.63
C GLY A 507 -21.80 19.86 6.55
N GLY A 508 -22.12 19.57 5.29
CA GLY A 508 -22.21 20.56 4.20
C GLY A 508 -23.46 21.44 4.31
N PHE A 509 -23.47 22.62 3.68
CA PHE A 509 -24.63 23.52 3.70
C PHE A 509 -25.75 23.03 2.80
N ALA A 510 -27.00 23.30 3.16
CA ALA A 510 -28.18 23.01 2.34
C ALA A 510 -28.86 24.32 1.86
N PRO A 511 -28.25 25.08 0.94
CA PRO A 511 -28.81 26.32 0.45
C PRO A 511 -30.01 26.08 -0.47
N LEU A 512 -30.85 27.10 -0.64
CA LEU A 512 -31.96 27.09 -1.60
C LEU A 512 -31.44 27.40 -3.02
N LEU A 513 -30.68 26.47 -3.59
CA LEU A 513 -30.22 26.50 -4.98
C LEU A 513 -31.04 25.52 -5.81
N HIS A 514 -31.13 25.77 -7.12
CA HIS A 514 -31.97 24.99 -8.01
C HIS A 514 -31.17 24.13 -9.00
N THR A 515 -29.96 24.55 -9.36
CA THR A 515 -29.18 23.89 -10.42
C THR A 515 -27.76 23.56 -9.96
N ALA A 516 -27.16 22.55 -10.60
CA ALA A 516 -25.77 22.18 -10.35
C ALA A 516 -24.81 23.34 -10.68
N GLU A 517 -25.08 24.10 -11.74
CA GLU A 517 -24.30 25.27 -12.13
C GLU A 517 -24.28 26.37 -11.07
N GLU A 518 -25.42 26.63 -10.43
CA GLU A 518 -25.50 27.61 -9.34
C GLU A 518 -24.62 27.19 -8.17
N ALA A 519 -24.73 25.93 -7.73
CA ALA A 519 -23.91 25.39 -6.65
C ALA A 519 -22.42 25.42 -7.01
N LEU A 520 -22.05 24.99 -8.22
CA LEU A 520 -20.67 25.00 -8.72
C LEU A 520 -20.10 26.42 -8.82
N ALA A 521 -20.92 27.42 -9.18
CA ALA A 521 -20.51 28.81 -9.21
C ALA A 521 -20.19 29.34 -7.80
N PHE A 522 -21.04 29.05 -6.80
CA PHE A 522 -20.76 29.42 -5.41
C PHE A 522 -19.50 28.72 -4.87
N VAL A 523 -19.33 27.43 -5.15
CA VAL A 523 -18.14 26.68 -4.72
C VAL A 523 -16.88 27.24 -5.38
N SER A 524 -16.89 27.50 -6.69
CA SER A 524 -15.74 28.06 -7.41
C SER A 524 -15.38 29.47 -6.94
N ALA A 525 -16.39 30.29 -6.64
CA ALA A 525 -16.19 31.61 -6.07
C ALA A 525 -15.58 31.50 -4.67
N ALA A 526 -16.09 30.63 -3.80
CA ALA A 526 -15.56 30.44 -2.45
C ALA A 526 -14.11 29.95 -2.44
N ILE A 527 -13.72 29.07 -3.38
CA ILE A 527 -12.32 28.68 -3.58
C ILE A 527 -11.45 29.91 -3.90
N SER A 528 -11.89 30.70 -4.88
CA SER A 528 -11.14 31.90 -5.33
C SER A 528 -11.05 32.97 -4.24
N ASP A 529 -12.15 33.24 -3.53
CA ASP A 529 -12.23 34.23 -2.48
C ASP A 529 -11.41 33.85 -1.24
N SER A 530 -11.18 32.55 -1.02
CA SER A 530 -10.23 32.04 -0.02
C SER A 530 -8.76 32.17 -0.44
N GLY A 531 -8.47 32.71 -1.62
CA GLY A 531 -7.11 32.91 -2.12
C GLY A 531 -6.49 31.67 -2.80
N TYR A 532 -7.30 30.68 -3.14
CA TYR A 532 -6.87 29.47 -3.85
C TYR A 532 -7.27 29.52 -5.32
N THR A 533 -6.48 28.87 -6.18
CA THR A 533 -6.76 28.77 -7.62
C THR A 533 -7.61 27.53 -7.91
N PRO A 534 -8.86 27.68 -8.41
CA PRO A 534 -9.69 26.54 -8.77
C PRO A 534 -9.02 25.64 -9.83
N GLY A 535 -9.03 24.32 -9.60
CA GLY A 535 -8.44 23.31 -10.47
C GLY A 535 -6.93 23.12 -10.35
N VAL A 536 -6.21 24.04 -9.67
CA VAL A 536 -4.77 23.93 -9.39
C VAL A 536 -4.54 23.62 -7.91
N ASP A 537 -5.08 24.47 -7.03
CA ASP A 537 -4.93 24.32 -5.59
C ASP A 537 -6.07 23.47 -5.02
N VAL A 538 -7.30 23.76 -5.43
CA VAL A 538 -8.53 23.07 -5.01
C VAL A 538 -9.37 22.74 -6.24
N ALA A 539 -9.67 21.47 -6.45
CA ALA A 539 -10.57 20.97 -7.49
C ALA A 539 -11.96 20.64 -6.91
N ILE A 540 -12.91 20.26 -7.77
CA ILE A 540 -14.27 19.90 -7.39
C ILE A 540 -14.50 18.40 -7.66
N ALA A 541 -15.24 17.74 -6.77
CA ALA A 541 -15.81 16.42 -7.00
C ALA A 541 -17.34 16.50 -6.80
N LEU A 542 -18.09 15.64 -7.49
CA LEU A 542 -19.54 15.60 -7.44
C LEU A 542 -20.01 14.20 -7.06
N ASP A 543 -21.12 14.14 -6.33
CA ASP A 543 -21.95 12.95 -6.19
C ASP A 543 -23.39 13.35 -6.52
N PRO A 544 -23.85 13.15 -7.77
CA PRO A 544 -25.24 13.35 -8.09
C PRO A 544 -26.19 12.37 -7.38
N ALA A 545 -25.74 11.16 -7.01
CA ALA A 545 -26.60 10.04 -6.61
C ALA A 545 -27.75 9.80 -7.61
N ALA A 546 -27.40 9.63 -8.89
CA ALA A 546 -28.36 9.72 -9.99
C ALA A 546 -29.49 8.68 -9.97
N SER A 547 -29.30 7.58 -9.23
CA SER A 547 -30.34 6.57 -8.95
C SER A 547 -31.60 7.20 -8.32
N GLU A 548 -31.47 8.24 -7.50
CA GLU A 548 -32.59 8.85 -6.75
C GLU A 548 -33.56 9.66 -7.64
N PHE A 549 -33.12 10.06 -8.83
CA PHE A 549 -33.95 10.82 -9.78
C PHE A 549 -34.04 10.16 -11.16
N PHE A 550 -33.63 8.90 -11.27
CA PHE A 550 -33.84 8.09 -12.47
C PHE A 550 -35.15 7.30 -12.37
N ARG A 551 -36.05 7.52 -13.33
CA ARG A 551 -37.33 6.79 -13.43
C ARG A 551 -37.84 6.77 -14.86
N ASP A 552 -38.46 5.66 -15.22
CA ASP A 552 -39.03 5.43 -16.56
C ASP A 552 -38.00 5.62 -17.71
N GLY A 553 -36.74 5.25 -17.47
CA GLY A 553 -35.66 5.33 -18.47
C GLY A 553 -35.11 6.74 -18.73
N ALA A 554 -35.39 7.69 -17.85
CA ALA A 554 -34.94 9.08 -17.96
C ALA A 554 -34.57 9.67 -16.59
N TYR A 555 -33.81 10.76 -16.59
CA TYR A 555 -33.40 11.51 -15.40
C TYR A 555 -34.31 12.71 -15.18
N HIS A 556 -34.99 12.77 -14.03
CA HIS A 556 -36.01 13.76 -13.71
C HIS A 556 -35.51 14.78 -12.69
N TYR A 557 -34.94 15.88 -13.20
CA TYR A 557 -34.47 17.00 -12.40
C TYR A 557 -35.65 17.84 -11.92
N ARG A 558 -36.00 17.70 -10.65
CA ARG A 558 -37.09 18.42 -10.01
C ARG A 558 -36.73 19.89 -9.81
N GLY A 559 -35.50 20.18 -9.40
CA GLY A 559 -35.00 21.55 -9.19
C GLY A 559 -35.05 22.39 -10.44
N GLU A 560 -34.62 21.79 -11.55
CA GLU A 560 -34.63 22.41 -12.88
C GLU A 560 -35.97 22.33 -13.61
N ASN A 561 -36.92 21.52 -13.10
CA ASN A 561 -38.16 21.15 -13.80
C ASN A 561 -37.88 20.63 -15.23
N ARG A 562 -36.92 19.71 -15.34
CA ARG A 562 -36.43 19.17 -16.62
C ARG A 562 -36.33 17.65 -16.56
N VAL A 563 -36.66 17.01 -17.68
CA VAL A 563 -36.41 15.57 -17.87
C VAL A 563 -35.36 15.44 -18.96
N ARG A 564 -34.32 14.63 -18.70
CA ARG A 564 -33.24 14.35 -19.62
C ARG A 564 -33.26 12.86 -19.97
N THR A 565 -33.11 12.54 -21.25
CA THR A 565 -32.74 11.18 -21.67
C THR A 565 -31.37 10.80 -21.12
N VAL A 566 -31.02 9.52 -21.14
CA VAL A 566 -29.70 9.02 -20.71
C VAL A 566 -28.56 9.76 -21.43
N ALA A 567 -28.67 9.94 -22.75
CA ALA A 567 -27.66 10.65 -23.53
C ALA A 567 -27.55 12.14 -23.14
N GLU A 568 -28.68 12.84 -23.02
CA GLU A 568 -28.70 14.26 -22.61
C GLU A 568 -28.16 14.46 -21.20
N HIS A 569 -28.36 13.49 -20.31
CA HIS A 569 -27.81 13.50 -18.95
C HIS A 569 -26.29 13.37 -18.95
N VAL A 570 -25.75 12.40 -19.70
CA VAL A 570 -24.29 12.24 -19.84
C VAL A 570 -23.65 13.46 -20.51
N ASP A 571 -24.30 14.03 -21.54
CA ASP A 571 -23.83 15.26 -22.18
C ASP A 571 -23.83 16.44 -21.21
N HIS A 572 -24.86 16.57 -20.37
CA HIS A 572 -24.91 17.60 -19.33
C HIS A 572 -23.77 17.46 -18.32
N LEU A 573 -23.47 16.25 -17.83
CA LEU A 573 -22.30 16.02 -16.96
C LEU A 573 -20.99 16.38 -17.66
N ALA A 574 -20.85 16.06 -18.94
CA ALA A 574 -19.66 16.40 -19.72
C ALA A 574 -19.50 17.93 -19.88
N GLU A 575 -20.59 18.66 -20.12
CA GLU A 575 -20.59 20.13 -20.16
C GLU A 575 -20.19 20.75 -18.83
N LEU A 576 -20.63 20.17 -17.70
CA LEU A 576 -20.20 20.64 -16.37
C LEU A 576 -18.70 20.46 -16.17
N VAL A 577 -18.14 19.29 -16.54
CA VAL A 577 -16.69 19.01 -16.45
C VAL A 577 -15.87 19.94 -17.35
N GLU A 578 -16.42 20.41 -18.46
CA GLU A 578 -15.74 21.36 -19.34
C GLU A 578 -15.74 22.80 -18.79
N ARG A 579 -16.76 23.16 -18.01
CA ARG A 579 -16.95 24.52 -17.48
C ARG A 579 -16.35 24.74 -16.10
N PHE A 580 -16.28 23.69 -15.29
CA PHE A 580 -15.82 23.74 -13.91
C PHE A 580 -14.65 22.77 -13.69
N PRO A 581 -13.77 23.02 -12.70
CA PRO A 581 -12.60 22.16 -12.42
C PRO A 581 -13.00 20.85 -11.71
N ILE A 582 -13.95 20.11 -12.30
CA ILE A 582 -14.44 18.84 -11.79
C ILE A 582 -13.46 17.75 -12.17
N VAL A 583 -12.94 17.04 -11.18
CA VAL A 583 -11.96 15.97 -11.36
C VAL A 583 -12.51 14.58 -11.03
N SER A 584 -13.66 14.51 -10.35
CA SER A 584 -14.31 13.26 -9.98
C SER A 584 -15.83 13.40 -9.98
N ILE A 585 -16.53 12.37 -10.48
CA ILE A 585 -17.99 12.22 -10.42
C ILE A 585 -18.28 10.83 -9.88
N GLU A 586 -18.93 10.77 -8.74
CA GLU A 586 -19.49 9.57 -8.11
C GLU A 586 -20.94 9.38 -8.55
N ASP A 587 -21.36 8.16 -8.86
CA ASP A 587 -22.75 7.80 -9.22
C ASP A 587 -23.45 8.82 -10.14
N GLY A 588 -22.71 9.25 -11.17
CA GLY A 588 -23.21 10.14 -12.20
C GLY A 588 -24.33 9.52 -13.04
N VAL A 589 -24.54 8.20 -12.96
CA VAL A 589 -25.56 7.45 -13.68
C VAL A 589 -26.21 6.48 -12.69
N ALA A 590 -27.50 6.20 -12.85
CA ALA A 590 -28.23 5.27 -11.99
C ALA A 590 -27.60 3.85 -11.99
N GLN A 591 -27.67 3.16 -10.85
CA GLN A 591 -27.07 1.83 -10.66
C GLN A 591 -27.54 0.76 -11.68
N ASP A 592 -28.76 0.87 -12.19
CA ASP A 592 -29.37 -0.07 -13.15
C ASP A 592 -29.29 0.40 -14.62
N ASP A 593 -28.72 1.58 -14.89
CA ASP A 593 -28.53 2.14 -16.24
C ASP A 593 -27.16 1.75 -16.82
N ALA A 594 -27.05 0.48 -17.22
CA ALA A 594 -25.81 -0.07 -17.79
C ALA A 594 -25.38 0.64 -19.09
N GLU A 595 -26.33 1.13 -19.90
CA GLU A 595 -26.03 1.89 -21.12
C GLU A 595 -25.43 3.25 -20.77
N GLY A 596 -26.06 3.98 -19.84
CA GLY A 596 -25.57 5.27 -19.36
C GLY A 596 -24.18 5.18 -18.76
N TRP A 597 -23.87 4.12 -17.99
CA TRP A 597 -22.55 3.94 -17.37
C TRP A 597 -21.47 3.75 -18.43
N LYS A 598 -21.76 2.96 -19.47
CA LYS A 598 -20.84 2.77 -20.59
C LYS A 598 -20.63 4.07 -21.37
N LEU A 599 -21.71 4.79 -21.65
CA LEU A 599 -21.66 6.07 -22.34
C LEU A 599 -20.85 7.11 -21.56
N LEU A 600 -21.10 7.25 -20.26
CA LEU A 600 -20.36 8.13 -19.36
C LEU A 600 -18.87 7.78 -19.32
N THR A 601 -18.55 6.49 -19.22
CA THR A 601 -17.16 6.00 -19.16
C THR A 601 -16.42 6.27 -20.47
N ASP A 602 -17.05 6.03 -21.61
CA ASP A 602 -16.47 6.33 -22.92
C ASP A 602 -16.27 7.83 -23.13
N ARG A 603 -17.19 8.65 -22.62
CA ARG A 603 -17.18 10.11 -22.81
C ARG A 603 -16.18 10.81 -21.88
N LEU A 604 -16.09 10.40 -20.62
CA LEU A 604 -15.36 11.12 -19.57
C LEU A 604 -14.26 10.33 -18.87
N GLY A 605 -14.21 9.00 -18.97
CA GLY A 605 -13.29 8.17 -18.20
C GLY A 605 -11.79 8.41 -18.46
N GLY A 606 -11.44 9.08 -19.57
CA GLY A 606 -10.06 9.53 -19.84
C GLY A 606 -9.69 10.89 -19.24
N ARG A 607 -10.67 11.69 -18.78
CA ARG A 607 -10.49 13.07 -18.28
C ARG A 607 -10.92 13.26 -16.83
N CYS A 608 -11.86 12.45 -16.35
CA CYS A 608 -12.49 12.54 -15.04
C CYS A 608 -12.47 11.18 -14.36
N GLN A 609 -12.26 11.18 -13.05
CA GLN A 609 -12.50 9.99 -12.24
C GLN A 609 -14.01 9.73 -12.18
N LEU A 610 -14.42 8.50 -12.42
CA LEU A 610 -15.81 8.05 -12.38
C LEU A 610 -15.90 6.99 -11.29
N VAL A 611 -16.51 7.36 -10.17
CA VAL A 611 -16.61 6.52 -8.97
C VAL A 611 -17.95 5.81 -8.97
N GLY A 612 -17.91 4.47 -8.98
CA GLY A 612 -19.11 3.68 -8.71
C GLY A 612 -19.26 3.42 -7.22
N ASP A 613 -20.41 3.81 -6.66
CA ASP A 613 -20.83 3.48 -5.29
C ASP A 613 -21.95 2.44 -5.34
N ASP A 614 -23.19 2.84 -5.68
CA ASP A 614 -24.36 1.94 -5.75
C ASP A 614 -24.17 0.80 -6.75
N VAL A 615 -23.53 1.08 -7.89
CA VAL A 615 -23.31 0.09 -8.96
C VAL A 615 -22.36 -1.05 -8.53
N PHE A 616 -21.49 -0.80 -7.54
CA PHE A 616 -20.54 -1.80 -7.04
C PHE A 616 -20.84 -2.29 -5.62
N CYS A 617 -21.49 -1.49 -4.77
CA CYS A 617 -21.85 -1.82 -3.38
C CYS A 617 -20.67 -2.40 -2.56
N THR A 618 -19.43 -1.96 -2.80
CA THR A 618 -18.21 -2.54 -2.21
C THR A 618 -18.09 -4.07 -2.41
N ASN A 619 -18.80 -4.65 -3.39
CA ASN A 619 -18.84 -6.08 -3.67
C ASN A 619 -17.81 -6.46 -4.74
N VAL A 620 -16.90 -7.38 -4.40
CA VAL A 620 -15.81 -7.78 -5.28
C VAL A 620 -16.28 -8.42 -6.59
N GLU A 621 -17.42 -9.12 -6.60
CA GLU A 621 -17.97 -9.77 -7.79
C GLU A 621 -18.60 -8.74 -8.73
N LEU A 622 -19.40 -7.81 -8.20
CA LEU A 622 -19.97 -6.70 -8.97
C LEU A 622 -18.89 -5.81 -9.56
N LEU A 623 -17.86 -5.49 -8.76
CA LEU A 623 -16.72 -4.73 -9.23
C LEU A 623 -15.98 -5.44 -10.37
N ARG A 624 -15.70 -6.74 -10.24
CA ARG A 624 -15.04 -7.52 -11.31
C ARG A 624 -15.87 -7.57 -12.59
N ASP A 625 -17.18 -7.75 -12.47
CA ASP A 625 -18.08 -7.71 -13.62
C ASP A 625 -18.06 -6.32 -14.29
N GLY A 626 -18.19 -5.24 -13.51
CA GLY A 626 -18.12 -3.87 -14.02
C GLY A 626 -16.80 -3.53 -14.71
N ILE A 627 -15.67 -3.94 -14.12
CA ILE A 627 -14.33 -3.82 -14.74
C ILE A 627 -14.31 -4.53 -16.09
N SER A 628 -14.86 -5.74 -16.18
CA SER A 628 -14.88 -6.52 -17.43
C SER A 628 -15.70 -5.86 -18.54
N ARG A 629 -16.73 -5.08 -18.17
CA ARG A 629 -17.59 -4.32 -19.07
C ARG A 629 -17.08 -2.91 -19.37
N GLY A 630 -15.99 -2.48 -18.73
CA GLY A 630 -15.44 -1.13 -18.86
C GLY A 630 -16.36 -0.06 -18.28
N VAL A 631 -16.95 -0.34 -17.11
CA VAL A 631 -17.82 0.58 -16.37
C VAL A 631 -17.00 1.31 -15.31
N ALA A 632 -17.06 2.65 -15.32
CA ALA A 632 -16.36 3.52 -14.39
C ALA A 632 -14.82 3.38 -14.47
N ASN A 633 -14.09 4.02 -13.54
CA ASN A 633 -12.64 3.87 -13.39
C ASN A 633 -12.18 3.99 -11.92
N SER A 634 -13.13 3.99 -10.99
CA SER A 634 -12.93 4.12 -9.56
C SER A 634 -14.08 3.46 -8.81
N VAL A 635 -13.85 3.06 -7.57
CA VAL A 635 -14.86 2.47 -6.68
C VAL A 635 -14.88 3.21 -5.34
N LEU A 636 -16.08 3.49 -4.84
CA LEU A 636 -16.29 3.93 -3.46
C LEU A 636 -16.34 2.70 -2.56
N VAL A 637 -15.57 2.72 -1.47
CA VAL A 637 -15.46 1.58 -0.55
C VAL A 637 -16.03 1.98 0.80
N LYS A 638 -17.15 1.35 1.15
CA LYS A 638 -17.86 1.50 2.43
C LYS A 638 -17.84 0.14 3.13
N VAL A 639 -17.10 0.05 4.24
CA VAL A 639 -16.84 -1.24 4.92
C VAL A 639 -18.13 -1.97 5.31
N ASN A 640 -19.18 -1.23 5.67
CA ASN A 640 -20.45 -1.81 6.08
C ASN A 640 -21.31 -2.35 4.92
N GLN A 641 -21.02 -1.99 3.66
CA GLN A 641 -21.76 -2.53 2.50
C GLN A 641 -21.44 -4.01 2.24
N VAL A 642 -20.29 -4.50 2.73
CA VAL A 642 -19.89 -5.91 2.60
C VAL A 642 -19.90 -6.66 3.93
N GLY A 643 -19.63 -5.98 5.05
CA GLY A 643 -19.89 -6.50 6.40
C GLY A 643 -18.74 -7.23 7.09
N THR A 644 -17.56 -7.33 6.47
CA THR A 644 -16.30 -7.74 7.13
C THR A 644 -15.11 -6.96 6.58
N LEU A 645 -14.02 -6.88 7.35
CA LEU A 645 -12.78 -6.24 6.95
C LEU A 645 -12.11 -7.00 5.79
N THR A 646 -12.06 -8.33 5.84
CA THR A 646 -11.41 -9.17 4.82
C THR A 646 -12.05 -9.01 3.45
N GLU A 647 -13.38 -9.01 3.36
CA GLU A 647 -14.07 -8.81 2.08
C GLU A 647 -13.84 -7.38 1.55
N MET A 648 -13.82 -6.37 2.43
CA MET A 648 -13.51 -5.00 2.03
C MET A 648 -12.09 -4.88 1.45
N LEU A 649 -11.09 -5.46 2.13
CA LEU A 649 -9.71 -5.48 1.64
C LEU A 649 -9.59 -6.23 0.30
N ALA A 650 -10.38 -7.29 0.08
CA ALA A 650 -10.44 -7.99 -1.19
C ALA A 650 -10.99 -7.12 -2.33
N THR A 651 -12.02 -6.31 -2.07
CA THR A 651 -12.54 -5.33 -3.03
C THR A 651 -11.50 -4.26 -3.36
N VAL A 652 -10.83 -3.70 -2.35
CA VAL A 652 -9.73 -2.73 -2.55
C VAL A 652 -8.61 -3.33 -3.40
N ALA A 653 -8.21 -4.57 -3.11
CA ALA A 653 -7.17 -5.26 -3.87
C ALA A 653 -7.58 -5.50 -5.34
N ALA A 654 -8.83 -5.91 -5.58
CA ALA A 654 -9.33 -6.15 -6.93
C ALA A 654 -9.37 -4.86 -7.77
N ALA A 655 -9.84 -3.75 -7.18
CA ALA A 655 -9.84 -2.45 -7.84
C ALA A 655 -8.42 -2.03 -8.25
N ARG A 656 -7.47 -2.09 -7.30
CA ARG A 656 -6.09 -1.66 -7.55
C ARG A 656 -5.38 -2.53 -8.59
N GLN A 657 -5.62 -3.84 -8.57
CA GLN A 657 -5.08 -4.76 -9.58
C GLN A 657 -5.58 -4.44 -10.99
N ALA A 658 -6.82 -3.96 -11.12
CA ALA A 658 -7.41 -3.51 -12.37
C ALA A 658 -7.06 -2.06 -12.76
N GLY A 659 -6.27 -1.36 -11.94
CA GLY A 659 -5.92 0.05 -12.17
C GLY A 659 -7.03 1.05 -11.83
N TYR A 660 -8.09 0.62 -11.14
CA TYR A 660 -9.12 1.51 -10.63
C TYR A 660 -8.60 2.24 -9.39
N SER A 661 -8.97 3.51 -9.24
CA SER A 661 -8.77 4.19 -7.96
C SER A 661 -9.79 3.71 -6.93
N VAL A 662 -9.43 3.87 -5.66
CA VAL A 662 -10.27 3.50 -4.51
C VAL A 662 -10.47 4.74 -3.67
N VAL A 663 -11.72 5.02 -3.32
CA VAL A 663 -12.09 6.11 -2.41
C VAL A 663 -12.67 5.48 -1.15
N MET A 664 -11.94 5.53 -0.04
CA MET A 664 -12.44 5.03 1.25
C MET A 664 -13.54 5.96 1.77
N SER A 665 -14.68 5.45 2.20
CA SER A 665 -15.86 6.29 2.45
C SER A 665 -16.56 6.02 3.78
N HIS A 666 -17.13 7.09 4.33
CA HIS A 666 -18.07 7.10 5.45
C HIS A 666 -19.49 6.66 5.03
N ARG A 667 -20.42 6.69 5.98
CA ARG A 667 -21.88 6.73 5.71
C ARG A 667 -22.52 8.01 6.27
N SER A 668 -23.76 8.29 5.86
CA SER A 668 -24.51 9.43 6.39
C SER A 668 -24.84 9.31 7.88
N GLY A 669 -25.06 8.11 8.42
CA GLY A 669 -25.04 7.83 9.86
C GLY A 669 -23.66 7.35 10.31
N GLU A 670 -22.85 8.26 10.85
CA GLU A 670 -21.53 7.92 11.40
C GLU A 670 -21.52 7.91 12.93
N THR A 671 -20.41 7.46 13.50
CA THR A 671 -20.13 7.53 14.94
C THR A 671 -18.82 8.29 15.19
N GLU A 672 -18.36 8.31 16.44
CA GLU A 672 -17.02 8.77 16.80
C GLU A 672 -15.90 7.85 16.30
N ASP A 673 -16.22 6.65 15.81
CA ASP A 673 -15.26 5.68 15.30
C ASP A 673 -14.44 6.27 14.13
N THR A 674 -13.12 6.05 14.10
CA THR A 674 -12.23 6.63 13.09
C THR A 674 -11.61 5.59 12.15
N THR A 675 -12.14 4.36 12.10
CA THR A 675 -11.51 3.21 11.42
C THR A 675 -11.16 3.51 9.97
N ILE A 676 -12.05 4.20 9.23
CA ILE A 676 -11.83 4.49 7.81
C ILE A 676 -10.61 5.40 7.55
N ALA A 677 -10.19 6.21 8.52
CA ALA A 677 -8.95 6.99 8.42
C ALA A 677 -7.72 6.07 8.41
N ASP A 678 -7.65 5.16 9.38
CA ASP A 678 -6.58 4.16 9.48
C ASP A 678 -6.58 3.23 8.26
N LEU A 679 -7.76 2.80 7.77
CA LEU A 679 -7.88 1.96 6.57
C LEU A 679 -7.42 2.66 5.30
N ALA A 680 -7.71 3.95 5.14
CA ALA A 680 -7.26 4.72 3.98
C ALA A 680 -5.72 4.77 3.90
N VAL A 681 -5.05 4.91 5.06
CA VAL A 681 -3.58 4.91 5.14
C VAL A 681 -3.01 3.49 5.02
N ALA A 682 -3.60 2.51 5.71
CA ALA A 682 -3.18 1.11 5.67
C ALA A 682 -3.17 0.56 4.24
N THR A 683 -4.24 0.83 3.50
CA THR A 683 -4.38 0.36 2.11
C THR A 683 -3.59 1.23 1.13
N GLY A 684 -3.20 2.45 1.52
CA GLY A 684 -2.61 3.43 0.61
C GLY A 684 -3.53 3.73 -0.58
N CYS A 685 -4.85 3.73 -0.39
CA CYS A 685 -5.83 3.96 -1.47
C CYS A 685 -5.73 5.37 -2.07
N GLY A 686 -5.18 6.32 -1.30
CA GLY A 686 -4.86 7.67 -1.76
C GLY A 686 -6.01 8.65 -1.74
N GLN A 687 -7.26 8.23 -1.44
CA GLN A 687 -8.43 9.11 -1.36
C GLN A 687 -9.38 8.71 -0.24
N ILE A 688 -10.08 9.70 0.34
CA ILE A 688 -11.10 9.50 1.37
C ILE A 688 -12.29 10.44 1.15
N LYS A 689 -13.53 9.94 1.30
CA LYS A 689 -14.77 10.72 1.36
C LYS A 689 -15.34 10.57 2.77
N THR A 690 -15.18 11.60 3.61
CA THR A 690 -15.60 11.54 5.03
C THR A 690 -16.38 12.77 5.48
N GLY A 691 -17.06 13.43 4.54
CA GLY A 691 -17.95 14.57 4.79
C GLY A 691 -17.24 15.92 4.95
N SER A 692 -17.98 16.90 5.46
CA SER A 692 -17.56 18.30 5.57
C SER A 692 -16.58 18.59 6.72
N LEU A 693 -16.16 19.84 6.83
CA LEU A 693 -15.36 20.40 7.92
C LEU A 693 -16.24 20.85 9.10
N SER A 694 -17.34 20.15 9.34
CA SER A 694 -18.23 20.36 10.47
C SER A 694 -18.79 19.03 10.98
N ARG A 695 -19.31 19.05 12.21
CA ARG A 695 -19.80 17.89 12.97
C ARG A 695 -18.70 16.87 13.33
N SER A 696 -18.69 16.43 14.59
CA SER A 696 -17.61 15.58 15.11
C SER A 696 -17.58 14.17 14.51
N ASP A 697 -18.70 13.68 14.00
CA ASP A 697 -18.78 12.41 13.26
C ASP A 697 -17.97 12.43 11.96
N ARG A 698 -17.69 13.62 11.40
CA ARG A 698 -16.80 13.84 10.25
C ARG A 698 -15.41 14.24 10.69
N THR A 699 -15.31 15.29 11.51
CA THR A 699 -14.02 15.87 11.91
C THR A 699 -13.17 14.93 12.77
N ALA A 700 -13.75 13.92 13.43
CA ALA A 700 -12.98 12.87 14.09
C ALA A 700 -12.05 12.12 13.12
N LYS A 701 -12.47 11.85 11.88
CA LYS A 701 -11.66 11.17 10.86
C LYS A 701 -10.56 12.07 10.33
N TYR A 702 -10.87 13.34 10.06
CA TYR A 702 -9.85 14.34 9.72
C TYR A 702 -8.80 14.46 10.84
N ASN A 703 -9.23 14.55 12.10
CA ASN A 703 -8.34 14.62 13.25
C ASN A 703 -7.50 13.35 13.42
N GLN A 704 -8.05 12.17 13.11
CA GLN A 704 -7.26 10.94 13.12
C GLN A 704 -6.18 10.95 12.04
N LEU A 705 -6.49 11.37 10.83
CA LEU A 705 -5.50 11.51 9.76
C LEU A 705 -4.42 12.55 10.09
N LEU A 706 -4.76 13.64 10.79
CA LEU A 706 -3.76 14.59 11.31
C LEU A 706 -2.81 13.93 12.31
N ARG A 707 -3.33 13.09 13.23
CA ARG A 707 -2.49 12.32 14.17
C ARG A 707 -1.60 11.32 13.46
N ILE A 708 -2.11 10.63 12.44
CA ILE A 708 -1.33 9.68 11.64
C ILE A 708 -0.22 10.41 10.88
N GLU A 709 -0.50 11.56 10.27
CA GLU A 709 0.50 12.40 9.62
C GLU A 709 1.59 12.85 10.61
N GLU A 710 1.20 13.31 11.81
CA GLU A 710 2.12 13.69 12.87
C GLU A 710 3.03 12.51 13.30
N GLU A 711 2.46 11.32 13.51
CA GLU A 711 3.21 10.12 13.91
C GLU A 711 4.18 9.64 12.82
N LEU A 712 3.80 9.77 11.55
CA LEU A 712 4.64 9.40 10.42
C LEU A 712 5.81 10.38 10.20
N GLY A 713 5.63 11.66 10.57
CA GLY A 713 6.63 12.71 10.43
C GLY A 713 7.10 12.87 8.98
N GLU A 714 8.41 12.92 8.76
CA GLU A 714 9.00 13.10 7.43
C GLU A 714 8.69 11.97 6.43
N ARG A 715 8.18 10.82 6.92
CA ARG A 715 7.76 9.71 6.04
C ARG A 715 6.38 9.90 5.44
N ALA A 716 5.56 10.79 6.00
CA ALA A 716 4.20 11.02 5.52
C ALA A 716 4.22 11.53 4.08
N VAL A 717 3.42 10.91 3.20
CA VAL A 717 3.26 11.32 1.81
C VAL A 717 1.80 11.63 1.54
N TYR A 718 1.47 12.91 1.37
CA TYR A 718 0.14 13.29 0.91
C TYR A 718 -0.05 12.91 -0.56
N ALA A 719 -1.12 12.19 -0.88
CA ALA A 719 -1.38 11.68 -2.21
C ALA A 719 -1.69 12.80 -3.22
N GLY A 720 -2.50 13.80 -2.80
CA GLY A 720 -2.89 14.96 -3.60
C GLY A 720 -3.40 14.57 -5.00
N ALA A 721 -3.11 15.42 -6.00
CA ALA A 721 -3.51 15.21 -7.39
C ALA A 721 -3.05 13.87 -8.00
N ARG A 722 -2.01 13.21 -7.45
CA ARG A 722 -1.48 11.94 -7.97
C ARG A 722 -2.42 10.75 -7.75
N SER A 723 -3.36 10.88 -6.82
CA SER A 723 -4.36 9.84 -6.53
C SER A 723 -5.51 9.80 -7.53
N LEU A 724 -5.71 10.87 -8.31
CA LEU A 724 -6.73 10.94 -9.33
C LEU A 724 -6.28 10.15 -10.56
N THR A 725 -7.15 9.28 -11.07
CA THR A 725 -6.95 8.52 -12.30
C THR A 725 -6.95 9.46 -13.51
N ARG A 726 -5.81 10.10 -13.80
CA ARG A 726 -5.52 10.67 -15.10
C ARG A 726 -4.74 9.62 -15.88
N ASN A 727 -5.41 8.91 -16.79
CA ASN A 727 -4.71 8.08 -17.77
C ASN A 727 -3.58 8.92 -18.38
N ARG A 728 -2.33 8.45 -18.22
CA ARG A 728 -1.19 9.02 -18.91
C ARG A 728 -1.57 9.12 -20.40
N PRO A 729 -1.33 10.26 -21.08
CA PRO A 729 -1.48 10.30 -22.51
C PRO A 729 -0.58 9.21 -23.13
N ALA A 730 -1.14 8.48 -24.09
CA ALA A 730 -0.51 7.41 -24.85
C ALA A 730 0.78 7.86 -25.56
#